data_AF-A0A7K4YFU6-F1
#
_entry.id   AF-A0A7K4YFU6-F1
#
_cell.length_a   1.000
_cell.length_b   1.000
_cell.length_c   1.000
_cell.angle_alpha   90.00
_cell.angle_beta   90.00
_cell.angle_gamma   90.00
#
_symmetry.space_group_name_H-M   'P 1'
#
loop_
_entity.id
_entity.type
_entity.pdbx_description
1 polymer ?
#
loop_
_entity_poly.entity_id
_entity_poly.type
_entity_poly.pdbx_seq_one_letter_code
_entity_poly.pdbx_strand_id
1 'polypeptide(L)'
;FYRLSARLDGPTYAACAGHLQDLLCQECSPYAAHLYDAEDPSTPVRTIPGLCQDYCLQVWQKCRTIFRYLSADQELIALENNMAKFCRYLSLDDTDYCFPHLLANQNLNQNLGLVTANAEGCLQLCLVEVANGLRNPVAMVHANDGTHRFFIAEQVGLVWTYLPDRTRLEKPFLNISQAVLTSPWEGDERGFLGIVFHPKFKFNGKVYVYYSIQVRYEERIRISEFRISPADMNALDHGSERIILEIEEPASNHNGGELLFGDDGYLYIFTGDGGMAGDPFGTFGNAQNKSTLLGKVLRIDVNNNDRGPLYRIPPDNPFISDPKARPEIYAYGVRNMWRCSFDRGEPHTKEGKGRLFCGDVGQNKYEEIDIVEKGKNYGWRAREGFSCYDKKLCTNSSLDDVLPIYAYPHKMGKSVTGGYVYRGCESPNLNGLYIFGDFMSGRLMSLKEDHATGEWQYSEICMGTGQTCMFPGLINNYYQYIISFAEDEAGELYFMSTGIPSATAPHGVVYKMVDTSRRAPPGKCRVEPLAVSVRSKRIQFVPKEKFIMKTPTPRPQLKATTESPWGGRLGLEAPVTPAVDWVSQDPLPPGNRSRTPTMPAPRGRAPKPRKGGERRGQRRKKKPLSTALPLQNGAVRLMEQQSHGRSQGRVEVYINGEWGTVCDDGWSSPAAAVVCRQLGFPYVVRASKKAEFGEGASLRILLDDVQCSGQEKTLLECAHADVGTHNCSHEEDAGVVCSRKEVAD
;
A
#
# COMPACT_ATOMS: atom_id res chain seq x y z
N PHE A 1 -10.18 21.64 -37.03
CA PHE A 1 -9.64 21.72 -38.41
C PHE A 1 -10.35 22.77 -39.27
N TYR A 2 -11.59 22.54 -39.75
CA TYR A 2 -12.26 23.40 -40.73
C TYR A 2 -12.33 24.90 -40.37
N ARG A 3 -12.54 25.22 -39.09
CA ARG A 3 -12.54 26.61 -38.60
C ARG A 3 -11.20 27.33 -38.80
N LEU A 4 -10.09 26.63 -38.63
CA LEU A 4 -8.74 27.20 -38.78
C LEU A 4 -8.34 27.25 -40.24
N SER A 5 -8.65 26.20 -41.00
CA SER A 5 -8.29 26.12 -42.41
C SER A 5 -9.01 27.16 -43.27
N ALA A 6 -10.22 27.58 -42.88
CA ALA A 6 -10.95 28.68 -43.52
C ALA A 6 -10.26 30.06 -43.39
N ARG A 7 -9.24 30.18 -42.53
CA ARG A 7 -8.45 31.42 -42.35
C ARG A 7 -7.18 31.44 -43.22
N LEU A 8 -6.88 30.35 -43.92
CA LEU A 8 -5.73 30.25 -44.81
C LEU A 8 -6.12 30.71 -46.22
N ASP A 9 -5.22 31.39 -46.91
CA ASP A 9 -5.39 31.65 -48.34
C ASP A 9 -5.25 30.35 -49.15
N GLY A 10 -5.72 30.35 -50.40
CA GLY A 10 -5.73 29.16 -51.26
C GLY A 10 -4.37 28.45 -51.38
N PRO A 11 -3.26 29.18 -51.65
CA PRO A 11 -1.92 28.59 -51.71
C PRO A 11 -1.44 28.01 -50.37
N THR A 12 -1.64 28.71 -49.25
CA THR A 12 -1.24 28.22 -47.92
C THR A 12 -2.08 27.01 -47.52
N TYR A 13 -3.38 27.01 -47.82
CA TYR A 13 -4.25 25.86 -47.57
C TYR A 13 -3.74 24.63 -48.34
N ALA A 14 -3.46 24.76 -49.64
CA ALA A 14 -2.96 23.65 -50.46
C ALA A 14 -1.62 23.09 -49.96
N ALA A 15 -0.74 23.96 -49.44
CA ALA A 15 0.57 23.56 -48.93
C ALA A 15 0.54 23.01 -47.49
N CYS A 16 -0.37 23.49 -46.65
CA CYS A 16 -0.27 23.34 -45.19
C CYS A 16 -1.43 22.62 -44.53
N ALA A 17 -2.53 22.31 -45.24
CA ALA A 17 -3.68 21.64 -44.67
C ALA A 17 -3.34 20.29 -44.01
N GLY A 18 -2.45 19.49 -44.62
CA GLY A 18 -1.99 18.22 -44.03
C GLY A 18 -1.27 18.43 -42.70
N HIS A 19 -0.27 19.31 -42.67
CA HIS A 19 0.45 19.66 -41.44
C HIS A 19 -0.47 20.24 -40.36
N LEU A 20 -1.43 21.08 -40.75
CA LEU A 20 -2.42 21.63 -39.81
C LEU A 20 -3.27 20.52 -39.18
N GLN A 21 -3.70 19.54 -39.98
CA GLN A 21 -4.46 18.40 -39.49
C GLN A 21 -3.61 17.53 -38.55
N ASP A 22 -2.38 17.20 -38.96
CA ASP A 22 -1.44 16.40 -38.19
C ASP A 22 -1.19 16.98 -36.80
N LEU A 23 -0.93 18.29 -36.73
CA LEU A 23 -0.68 18.99 -35.47
C LEU A 23 -1.92 18.98 -34.56
N LEU A 24 -3.11 19.23 -35.11
CA LEU A 24 -4.36 19.19 -34.34
C LEU A 24 -4.69 17.78 -33.83
N CYS A 25 -4.34 16.74 -34.57
CA CYS A 25 -4.58 15.35 -34.16
C CYS A 25 -3.73 14.93 -32.96
N GLN A 26 -2.67 15.67 -32.60
CA GLN A 26 -1.78 15.27 -31.51
C GLN A 26 -2.42 15.39 -30.13
N GLU A 27 -3.49 16.16 -29.96
CA GLU A 27 -4.29 16.12 -28.72
C GLU A 27 -4.93 14.73 -28.49
N CYS A 28 -5.16 13.97 -29.56
CA CYS A 28 -5.69 12.61 -29.48
C CYS A 28 -4.59 11.54 -29.41
N SER A 29 -3.30 11.94 -29.47
CA SER A 29 -2.18 11.01 -29.38
C SER A 29 -2.20 10.28 -28.03
N PRO A 30 -1.88 8.97 -27.98
CA PRO A 30 -1.68 8.29 -26.71
C PRO A 30 -0.54 8.90 -25.87
N TYR A 31 0.36 9.66 -26.50
CA TYR A 31 1.45 10.41 -25.86
C TYR A 31 1.18 11.92 -25.79
N ALA A 32 -0.08 12.35 -25.90
CA ALA A 32 -0.44 13.76 -25.85
C ALA A 32 0.15 14.46 -24.61
N ALA A 33 0.13 13.81 -23.45
CA ALA A 33 0.72 14.39 -22.25
C ALA A 33 2.22 14.71 -22.40
N HIS A 34 3.03 13.80 -22.95
CA HIS A 34 4.44 14.08 -23.25
C HIS A 34 4.60 15.15 -24.32
N LEU A 35 3.82 15.07 -25.41
CA LEU A 35 3.90 16.03 -26.52
C LEU A 35 3.63 17.47 -26.09
N TYR A 36 2.78 17.66 -25.08
CA TYR A 36 2.40 18.98 -24.59
C TYR A 36 3.05 19.33 -23.23
N ASP A 37 4.06 18.59 -22.78
CA ASP A 37 4.71 18.75 -21.46
C ASP A 37 3.70 18.80 -20.28
N ALA A 38 2.64 18.00 -20.37
CA ALA A 38 1.53 17.93 -19.42
C ALA A 38 1.58 16.71 -18.49
N GLU A 39 2.75 16.08 -18.36
CA GLU A 39 2.95 14.95 -17.42
C GLU A 39 3.01 15.42 -15.96
N ASP A 40 3.57 16.62 -15.78
CA ASP A 40 3.69 17.32 -14.51
C ASP A 40 2.68 18.49 -14.47
N PRO A 41 1.75 18.52 -13.49
CA PRO A 41 0.84 19.65 -13.31
C PRO A 41 1.54 20.99 -12.99
N SER A 42 2.83 20.97 -12.63
CA SER A 42 3.62 22.18 -12.37
C SER A 42 4.25 22.79 -13.64
N THR A 43 4.30 22.02 -14.74
CA THR A 43 4.81 22.50 -16.02
C THR A 43 3.70 23.17 -16.82
N PRO A 44 3.91 24.40 -17.33
CA PRO A 44 2.96 25.02 -18.24
C PRO A 44 2.76 24.16 -19.49
N VAL A 45 1.52 23.75 -19.71
CA VAL A 45 1.14 22.94 -20.87
C VAL A 45 1.43 23.73 -22.16
N ARG A 46 2.15 23.10 -23.08
CA ARG A 46 2.44 23.70 -24.39
C ARG A 46 1.14 23.90 -25.17
N THR A 47 1.15 24.89 -26.05
CA THR A 47 0.04 25.14 -26.98
C THR A 47 0.19 24.42 -28.31
N ILE A 48 1.39 23.88 -28.60
CA ILE A 48 1.76 23.15 -29.81
C ILE A 48 2.50 21.89 -29.37
N PRO A 49 2.26 20.73 -30.01
CA PRO A 49 2.98 19.51 -29.66
C PRO A 49 4.47 19.65 -29.95
N GLY A 50 5.30 18.99 -29.16
CA GLY A 50 6.73 18.88 -29.37
C GLY A 50 7.06 18.29 -30.75
N LEU A 51 7.84 19.01 -31.55
CA LEU A 51 8.17 18.63 -32.92
C LEU A 51 9.61 18.14 -33.03
N CYS A 52 9.82 17.09 -33.82
CA CYS A 52 11.16 16.68 -34.23
C CYS A 52 11.80 17.78 -35.07
N GLN A 53 13.11 17.94 -34.92
CA GLN A 53 13.85 19.05 -35.52
C GLN A 53 13.67 19.10 -37.05
N ASP A 54 13.77 17.96 -37.73
CA ASP A 54 13.59 17.81 -39.18
C ASP A 54 12.18 18.19 -39.65
N TYR A 55 11.15 17.71 -38.95
CA TYR A 55 9.76 18.04 -39.26
C TYR A 55 9.48 19.53 -39.00
N CYS A 56 9.96 20.09 -37.89
CA CYS A 56 9.81 21.52 -37.61
C CYS A 56 10.44 22.37 -38.71
N LEU A 57 11.64 22.02 -39.18
CA LEU A 57 12.31 22.75 -40.27
C LEU A 57 11.47 22.71 -41.56
N GLN A 58 10.90 21.56 -41.90
CA GLN A 58 10.03 21.40 -43.06
C GLN A 58 8.76 22.27 -42.95
N VAL A 59 8.07 22.21 -41.81
CA VAL A 59 6.84 22.98 -41.59
C VAL A 59 7.14 24.48 -41.52
N TRP A 60 8.24 24.89 -40.90
CA TRP A 60 8.60 26.32 -40.79
C TRP A 60 8.86 26.96 -42.16
N GLN A 61 9.55 26.24 -43.06
CA GLN A 61 9.88 26.76 -44.39
C GLN A 61 8.64 27.06 -45.24
N LYS A 62 7.62 26.20 -45.19
CA LYS A 62 6.45 26.28 -46.06
C LYS A 62 5.19 26.83 -45.38
N CYS A 63 5.10 26.68 -44.06
CA CYS A 63 3.86 26.76 -43.31
C CYS A 63 3.97 27.51 -41.98
N ARG A 64 5.05 28.25 -41.68
CA ARG A 64 5.21 28.94 -40.37
C ARG A 64 4.03 29.83 -39.95
N THR A 65 3.27 30.37 -40.91
CA THR A 65 2.11 31.24 -40.63
C THR A 65 0.95 30.51 -39.96
N ILE A 66 0.85 29.17 -40.08
CA ILE A 66 -0.24 28.41 -39.46
C ILE A 66 -0.18 28.45 -37.92
N PHE A 67 1.02 28.62 -37.34
CA PHE A 67 1.21 28.62 -35.89
C PHE A 67 0.54 29.82 -35.20
N ARG A 68 0.36 30.96 -35.88
CA ARG A 68 -0.43 32.10 -35.38
C ARG A 68 -1.91 31.75 -35.16
N TYR A 69 -2.41 30.74 -35.85
CA TYR A 69 -3.79 30.28 -35.73
C TYR A 69 -3.94 29.09 -34.78
N LEU A 70 -2.86 28.34 -34.56
CA LEU A 70 -2.82 27.19 -33.67
C LEU A 70 -2.55 27.57 -32.21
N SER A 71 -1.77 28.63 -31.98
CA SER A 71 -1.34 29.02 -30.64
C SER A 71 -1.54 30.51 -30.37
N ALA A 72 -1.88 30.82 -29.11
CA ALA A 72 -1.92 32.18 -28.58
C ALA A 72 -0.62 32.57 -27.83
N ASP A 73 0.37 31.67 -27.80
CA ASP A 73 1.66 31.86 -27.13
C ASP A 73 2.46 32.98 -27.81
N GLN A 74 2.63 34.08 -27.07
CA GLN A 74 3.31 35.27 -27.57
C GLN A 74 4.81 35.05 -27.80
N GLU A 75 5.45 34.18 -27.02
CA GLU A 75 6.87 33.88 -27.21
C GLU A 75 7.07 33.09 -28.50
N LEU A 76 6.26 32.06 -28.73
CA LEU A 76 6.30 31.30 -29.98
C LEU A 76 6.04 32.18 -31.21
N ILE A 77 5.03 33.06 -31.14
CA ILE A 77 4.69 33.98 -32.23
C ILE A 77 5.84 34.97 -32.49
N ALA A 78 6.51 35.47 -31.44
CA ALA A 78 7.66 36.37 -31.59
C ALA A 78 8.87 35.68 -32.27
N LEU A 79 8.99 34.36 -32.15
CA LEU A 79 10.06 33.57 -32.77
C LEU A 79 9.82 33.21 -34.23
N GLU A 80 8.65 33.52 -34.81
CA GLU A 80 8.24 33.06 -36.15
C GLU A 80 9.27 33.36 -37.26
N ASN A 81 9.99 34.48 -37.19
CA ASN A 81 10.99 34.88 -38.19
C ASN A 81 12.41 34.34 -37.90
N ASN A 82 12.60 33.57 -36.83
CA ASN A 82 13.89 32.97 -36.46
C ASN A 82 13.75 31.43 -36.38
N MET A 83 13.97 30.76 -37.50
CA MET A 83 13.84 29.31 -37.64
C MET A 83 14.56 28.51 -36.54
N ALA A 84 15.81 28.88 -36.22
CA ALA A 84 16.62 28.14 -35.25
C ALA A 84 16.05 28.25 -33.83
N LYS A 85 15.63 29.45 -33.41
CA LYS A 85 15.00 29.64 -32.10
C LYS A 85 13.59 29.06 -32.05
N PHE A 86 12.82 29.20 -33.14
CA PHE A 86 11.48 28.65 -33.27
C PHE A 86 11.47 27.12 -33.09
N CYS A 87 12.30 26.40 -33.85
CA CYS A 87 12.34 24.95 -33.74
C CYS A 87 12.95 24.46 -32.42
N ARG A 88 13.89 25.20 -31.83
CA ARG A 88 14.36 24.90 -30.47
C ARG A 88 13.28 25.12 -29.41
N TYR A 89 12.40 26.11 -29.60
CA TYR A 89 11.27 26.33 -28.70
C TYR A 89 10.23 25.21 -28.81
N LEU A 90 10.09 24.59 -29.98
CA LEU A 90 9.18 23.47 -30.23
C LEU A 90 9.81 22.09 -30.01
N SER A 91 11.10 21.97 -29.71
CA SER A 91 11.72 20.67 -29.43
C SER A 91 11.35 20.17 -28.03
N LEU A 92 11.40 18.85 -27.85
CA LEU A 92 11.37 18.19 -26.54
C LEU A 92 12.80 17.81 -26.14
N ASP A 93 13.06 17.76 -24.84
CA ASP A 93 14.34 17.25 -24.31
C ASP A 93 14.49 15.75 -24.57
N ASP A 94 13.38 15.00 -24.45
CA ASP A 94 13.31 13.60 -24.87
C ASP A 94 12.93 13.51 -26.36
N THR A 95 13.92 13.21 -27.19
CA THR A 95 13.74 13.12 -28.64
C THR A 95 12.93 11.90 -29.08
N ASP A 96 12.76 10.88 -28.23
CA ASP A 96 11.99 9.69 -28.60
C ASP A 96 10.48 10.00 -28.71
N TYR A 97 10.02 11.06 -28.02
CA TYR A 97 8.61 11.49 -27.97
C TYR A 97 8.28 12.67 -28.90
N CYS A 98 9.19 13.08 -29.78
CA CYS A 98 8.91 14.17 -30.72
C CYS A 98 8.03 13.73 -31.90
N PHE A 99 7.16 14.61 -32.38
CA PHE A 99 6.31 14.34 -33.55
C PHE A 99 7.03 14.68 -34.86
N PRO A 100 6.97 13.83 -35.90
CA PRO A 100 6.19 12.58 -36.01
C PRO A 100 6.95 11.30 -35.67
N HIS A 101 8.24 11.36 -35.31
CA HIS A 101 9.08 10.17 -35.13
C HIS A 101 8.52 9.21 -34.09
N LEU A 102 7.88 9.71 -33.04
CA LEU A 102 7.22 8.90 -32.01
C LEU A 102 6.19 7.90 -32.60
N LEU A 103 5.51 8.25 -33.70
CA LEU A 103 4.51 7.39 -34.33
C LEU A 103 5.15 6.17 -35.02
N ALA A 104 6.41 6.30 -35.43
CA ALA A 104 7.18 5.21 -36.03
C ALA A 104 8.03 4.45 -35.00
N ASN A 105 8.11 4.94 -33.75
CA ASN A 105 8.93 4.33 -32.71
C ASN A 105 8.30 3.02 -32.22
N GLN A 106 8.82 1.89 -32.69
CA GLN A 106 8.30 0.57 -32.33
C GLN A 106 8.44 0.28 -30.83
N ASN A 107 9.50 0.77 -30.18
CA ASN A 107 9.73 0.50 -28.76
C ASN A 107 8.66 1.17 -27.88
N LEU A 108 8.27 2.41 -28.22
CA LEU A 108 7.19 3.10 -27.54
C LEU A 108 5.84 2.44 -27.83
N ASN A 109 5.58 2.12 -29.10
CA ASN A 109 4.24 1.73 -29.54
C ASN A 109 3.88 0.25 -29.34
N GLN A 110 4.84 -0.62 -29.01
CA GLN A 110 4.60 -2.06 -28.83
C GLN A 110 3.60 -2.38 -27.70
N ASN A 111 3.57 -1.59 -26.63
CA ASN A 111 2.76 -1.84 -25.42
C ASN A 111 1.71 -0.76 -25.16
N LEU A 112 1.24 -0.09 -26.22
CA LEU A 112 0.21 0.93 -26.13
C LEU A 112 -1.06 0.41 -25.43
N GLY A 113 -1.49 1.11 -24.37
CA GLY A 113 -2.67 0.72 -23.60
C GLY A 113 -2.39 -0.18 -22.39
N LEU A 114 -1.13 -0.48 -22.12
CA LEU A 114 -0.70 -1.24 -20.94
C LEU A 114 0.13 -0.37 -20.00
N VAL A 115 -0.01 -0.62 -18.71
CA VAL A 115 0.87 -0.04 -17.68
C VAL A 115 2.28 -0.60 -17.89
N THR A 116 3.30 0.24 -17.75
CA THR A 116 4.68 -0.22 -17.86
C THR A 116 5.00 -1.19 -16.74
N ALA A 117 5.55 -2.36 -17.10
CA ALA A 117 6.03 -3.34 -16.14
C ALA A 117 7.56 -3.39 -16.13
N ASN A 118 8.15 -3.71 -14.97
CA ASN A 118 9.58 -4.01 -14.88
C ASN A 118 9.91 -5.41 -15.45
N ALA A 119 11.19 -5.81 -15.41
CA ALA A 119 11.63 -7.10 -15.94
C ALA A 119 10.99 -8.31 -15.23
N GLU A 120 10.55 -8.14 -13.99
CA GLU A 120 9.85 -9.14 -13.20
C GLU A 120 8.32 -9.15 -13.42
N GLY A 121 7.79 -8.27 -14.28
CA GLY A 121 6.36 -8.17 -14.57
C GLY A 121 5.56 -7.29 -13.58
N CYS A 122 6.24 -6.57 -12.69
CA CYS A 122 5.60 -5.67 -11.72
C CYS A 122 5.22 -4.33 -12.37
N LEU A 123 3.95 -3.93 -12.25
CA LEU A 123 3.43 -2.69 -12.80
C LEU A 123 4.04 -1.49 -12.08
N GLN A 124 4.68 -0.59 -12.81
CA GLN A 124 5.36 0.57 -12.22
C GLN A 124 4.42 1.76 -12.12
N LEU A 125 4.09 2.16 -10.90
CA LEU A 125 3.31 3.36 -10.60
C LEU A 125 4.10 4.34 -9.74
N CYS A 126 3.67 5.60 -9.77
CA CYS A 126 4.18 6.67 -8.93
C CYS A 126 3.04 7.21 -8.05
N LEU A 127 3.40 7.99 -7.03
CA LEU A 127 2.43 8.53 -6.08
C LEU A 127 2.53 10.05 -6.00
N VAL A 128 1.42 10.68 -5.60
CA VAL A 128 1.37 12.07 -5.16
C VAL A 128 0.87 12.08 -3.73
N GLU A 129 1.58 12.76 -2.83
CA GLU A 129 1.10 13.01 -1.48
C GLU A 129 -0.02 14.06 -1.49
N VAL A 130 -1.14 13.79 -0.81
CA VAL A 130 -2.36 14.63 -0.87
C VAL A 130 -2.79 15.14 0.51
N ALA A 131 -2.53 14.37 1.55
CA ALA A 131 -2.74 14.75 2.94
C ALA A 131 -1.72 14.01 3.84
N ASN A 132 -1.27 14.63 4.93
CA ASN A 132 -0.34 14.02 5.89
C ASN A 132 -0.59 14.48 7.31
N GLY A 133 0.03 13.79 8.27
CA GLY A 133 -0.07 14.11 9.69
C GLY A 133 -1.43 13.69 10.29
N LEU A 134 -2.06 12.69 9.68
CA LEU A 134 -3.38 12.19 10.08
C LEU A 134 -3.24 11.10 11.14
N ARG A 135 -4.21 11.03 12.05
CA ARG A 135 -4.32 10.02 13.10
C ARG A 135 -5.08 8.79 12.58
N ASN A 136 -4.32 7.79 12.11
CA ASN A 136 -4.81 6.56 11.50
C ASN A 136 -6.03 6.79 10.57
N PRO A 137 -5.84 7.35 9.37
CA PRO A 137 -6.93 7.68 8.46
C PRO A 137 -7.58 6.40 7.93
N VAL A 138 -8.81 6.16 8.37
CA VAL A 138 -9.55 4.93 8.06
C VAL A 138 -10.36 5.05 6.79
N ALA A 139 -10.86 6.24 6.43
CA ALA A 139 -11.74 6.43 5.29
C ALA A 139 -11.48 7.77 4.60
N MET A 140 -11.63 7.79 3.28
CA MET A 140 -11.72 9.00 2.49
C MET A 140 -12.90 8.87 1.53
N VAL A 141 -13.76 9.88 1.49
CA VAL A 141 -14.96 9.88 0.64
C VAL A 141 -15.20 11.24 -0.01
N HIS A 142 -15.99 11.27 -1.08
CA HIS A 142 -16.49 12.49 -1.70
C HIS A 142 -18.00 12.64 -1.51
N ALA A 143 -18.52 13.87 -1.61
CA ALA A 143 -19.94 14.15 -1.43
C ALA A 143 -20.79 13.95 -2.70
N ASN A 144 -20.15 13.81 -3.86
CA ASN A 144 -20.81 13.70 -5.17
C ASN A 144 -21.80 14.86 -5.43
N ASP A 145 -21.42 16.06 -5.00
CA ASP A 145 -22.25 17.27 -5.06
C ASP A 145 -21.78 18.28 -6.12
N GLY A 146 -20.72 17.94 -6.87
CA GLY A 146 -20.03 18.75 -7.87
C GLY A 146 -18.94 19.65 -7.29
N THR A 147 -18.70 19.63 -5.97
CA THR A 147 -17.70 20.51 -5.34
C THR A 147 -16.29 19.92 -5.35
N HIS A 148 -16.13 18.63 -5.64
CA HIS A 148 -14.85 17.91 -5.57
C HIS A 148 -14.14 18.04 -4.21
N ARG A 149 -14.91 18.31 -3.15
CA ARG A 149 -14.42 18.17 -1.79
C ARG A 149 -14.28 16.70 -1.46
N PHE A 150 -13.23 16.38 -0.74
CA PHE A 150 -13.07 15.07 -0.12
C PHE A 150 -12.97 15.21 1.39
N PHE A 151 -13.38 14.15 2.08
CA PHE A 151 -13.52 14.10 3.52
C PHE A 151 -12.70 12.93 4.03
N ILE A 152 -11.75 13.20 4.93
CA ILE A 152 -10.88 12.16 5.50
C ILE A 152 -11.28 11.95 6.96
N ALA A 153 -11.63 10.71 7.30
CA ALA A 153 -11.96 10.29 8.65
C ALA A 153 -10.76 9.65 9.34
N GLU A 154 -10.45 10.14 10.53
CA GLU A 154 -9.46 9.59 11.45
C GLU A 154 -10.13 8.64 12.44
N GLN A 155 -9.46 7.54 12.79
CA GLN A 155 -10.00 6.51 13.68
C GLN A 155 -10.48 7.05 15.04
N VAL A 156 -9.92 8.18 15.49
CA VAL A 156 -10.32 8.89 16.72
C VAL A 156 -11.67 9.62 16.65
N GLY A 157 -12.41 9.54 15.53
CA GLY A 157 -13.74 10.17 15.42
C GLY A 157 -13.71 11.62 14.95
N LEU A 158 -12.69 11.99 14.17
CA LEU A 158 -12.60 13.30 13.51
C LEU A 158 -12.72 13.11 12.00
N VAL A 159 -13.53 13.94 11.35
CA VAL A 159 -13.64 14.00 9.90
C VAL A 159 -13.22 15.37 9.42
N TRP A 160 -12.26 15.45 8.51
CA TRP A 160 -11.69 16.69 7.99
C TRP A 160 -12.18 16.95 6.56
N THR A 161 -12.55 18.20 6.26
CA THR A 161 -12.86 18.62 4.88
C THR A 161 -11.59 19.13 4.18
N TYR A 162 -11.37 18.64 2.97
CA TYR A 162 -10.37 19.13 2.04
C TYR A 162 -11.04 19.71 0.80
N LEU A 163 -10.48 20.82 0.31
CA LEU A 163 -10.93 21.48 -0.91
C LEU A 163 -10.18 20.91 -2.13
N PRO A 164 -10.66 21.17 -3.37
CA PRO A 164 -10.01 20.69 -4.60
C PRO A 164 -8.53 21.11 -4.75
N ASP A 165 -8.14 22.23 -4.14
CA ASP A 165 -6.75 22.73 -4.09
C ASP A 165 -5.90 22.03 -3.00
N ARG A 166 -6.42 20.94 -2.40
CA ARG A 166 -5.84 20.16 -1.30
C ARG A 166 -5.74 20.91 0.03
N THR A 167 -6.27 22.13 0.14
CA THR A 167 -6.29 22.84 1.42
C THR A 167 -7.25 22.18 2.40
N ARG A 168 -6.80 22.00 3.65
CA ARG A 168 -7.63 21.46 4.74
C ARG A 168 -8.34 22.59 5.46
N LEU A 169 -9.60 22.38 5.82
CA LEU A 169 -10.33 23.28 6.71
C LEU A 169 -9.91 23.05 8.17
N GLU A 170 -9.69 24.13 8.93
CA GLU A 170 -9.28 24.07 10.34
C GLU A 170 -10.35 23.48 11.26
N LYS A 171 -11.63 23.68 10.94
CA LYS A 171 -12.74 23.07 11.69
C LYS A 171 -13.09 21.72 11.08
N PRO A 172 -13.25 20.66 11.88
CA PRO A 172 -13.64 19.36 11.37
C PRO A 172 -15.09 19.39 10.84
N PHE A 173 -15.34 18.59 9.81
CA PHE A 173 -16.66 18.30 9.27
C PHE A 173 -17.55 17.61 10.30
N LEU A 174 -16.97 16.68 11.06
CA LEU A 174 -17.60 15.96 12.16
C LEU A 174 -16.57 15.73 13.25
N ASN A 175 -17.00 15.88 14.51
CA ASN A 175 -16.20 15.51 15.67
C ASN A 175 -17.08 14.75 16.65
N ILE A 176 -16.92 13.42 16.71
CA ILE A 176 -17.60 12.53 17.65
C ILE A 176 -16.58 11.75 18.51
N SER A 177 -15.37 12.29 18.66
CA SER A 177 -14.27 11.66 19.39
C SER A 177 -14.58 11.31 20.84
N GLN A 178 -15.55 11.98 21.46
CA GLN A 178 -16.01 11.66 22.82
C GLN A 178 -16.93 10.43 22.89
N ALA A 179 -17.59 10.07 21.79
CA ALA A 179 -18.48 8.92 21.72
C ALA A 179 -17.77 7.67 21.19
N VAL A 180 -16.76 7.86 20.35
CA VAL A 180 -16.00 6.78 19.70
C VAL A 180 -15.17 6.02 20.73
N LEU A 181 -15.37 4.70 20.78
CA LEU A 181 -14.53 3.76 21.52
C LEU A 181 -13.31 3.40 20.67
N THR A 182 -12.12 3.74 21.15
CA THR A 182 -10.83 3.35 20.55
C THR A 182 -9.73 3.44 21.60
N SER A 183 -8.52 3.00 21.26
CA SER A 183 -7.37 3.02 22.16
C SER A 183 -6.07 3.34 21.41
N PRO A 184 -4.99 3.72 22.12
CA PRO A 184 -3.69 3.95 21.49
C PRO A 184 -2.96 2.65 21.11
N TRP A 185 -3.50 1.47 21.45
CA TRP A 185 -2.86 0.19 21.14
C TRP A 185 -2.74 -0.01 19.62
N GLU A 186 -1.58 -0.49 19.18
CA GLU A 186 -1.36 -0.80 17.77
C GLU A 186 -2.28 -1.94 17.33
N GLY A 187 -2.98 -1.74 16.22
CA GLY A 187 -3.91 -2.73 15.67
C GLY A 187 -5.25 -2.83 16.40
N ASP A 188 -5.61 -1.89 17.28
CA ASP A 188 -6.99 -1.80 17.77
C ASP A 188 -7.92 -1.51 16.58
N GLU A 189 -8.87 -2.42 16.32
CA GLU A 189 -9.81 -2.31 15.20
C GLU A 189 -11.02 -1.42 15.55
N ARG A 190 -11.22 -1.08 16.83
CA ARG A 190 -12.32 -0.20 17.25
C ARG A 190 -12.02 1.25 16.92
N GLY A 191 -13.07 1.99 16.59
CA GLY A 191 -12.98 3.43 16.41
C GLY A 191 -14.06 3.97 15.50
N PHE A 192 -13.77 5.10 14.87
CA PHE A 192 -14.46 5.50 13.67
C PHE A 192 -13.96 4.62 12.52
N LEU A 193 -14.87 4.03 11.74
CA LEU A 193 -14.52 3.03 10.73
C LEU A 193 -15.06 3.39 9.33
N GLY A 194 -16.27 3.97 9.25
CA GLY A 194 -16.93 4.22 7.98
C GLY A 194 -17.68 5.55 7.93
N ILE A 195 -17.74 6.13 6.75
CA ILE A 195 -18.55 7.30 6.43
C ILE A 195 -19.03 7.19 4.99
N VAL A 196 -20.29 7.56 4.73
CA VAL A 196 -20.81 7.64 3.36
C VAL A 196 -21.84 8.75 3.24
N PHE A 197 -21.81 9.44 2.11
CA PHE A 197 -22.79 10.46 1.76
C PHE A 197 -23.98 9.80 1.06
N HIS A 198 -25.20 10.23 1.38
CA HIS A 198 -26.38 9.76 0.65
C HIS A 198 -26.25 10.08 -0.85
N PRO A 199 -26.71 9.24 -1.80
CA PRO A 199 -26.61 9.54 -3.24
C PRO A 199 -27.33 10.81 -3.68
N LYS A 200 -28.28 11.26 -2.85
CA LYS A 200 -29.03 12.52 -2.97
C LYS A 200 -28.59 13.59 -1.96
N PHE A 201 -27.35 13.52 -1.48
CA PHE A 201 -26.80 14.41 -0.44
C PHE A 201 -26.99 15.90 -0.79
N LYS A 202 -26.78 16.26 -2.06
CA LYS A 202 -27.02 17.62 -2.57
C LYS A 202 -28.42 18.17 -2.25
N PHE A 203 -29.41 17.29 -2.09
CA PHE A 203 -30.80 17.66 -1.83
C PHE A 203 -31.24 17.41 -0.38
N ASN A 204 -30.79 16.31 0.23
CA ASN A 204 -31.27 15.91 1.55
C ASN A 204 -30.29 16.18 2.70
N GLY A 205 -29.01 16.45 2.38
CA GLY A 205 -27.95 16.75 3.32
C GLY A 205 -27.55 15.59 4.23
N LYS A 206 -27.88 14.33 3.89
CA LYS A 206 -27.69 13.17 4.78
C LYS A 206 -26.32 12.52 4.63
N VAL A 207 -25.70 12.21 5.77
CA VAL A 207 -24.43 11.48 5.88
C VAL A 207 -24.61 10.36 6.91
N TYR A 208 -24.03 9.20 6.64
CA TYR A 208 -24.07 8.04 7.53
C TYR A 208 -22.66 7.71 8.00
N VAL A 209 -22.51 7.35 9.27
CA VAL A 209 -21.22 6.99 9.87
C VAL A 209 -21.32 5.67 10.63
N TYR A 210 -20.22 4.92 10.64
CA TYR A 210 -20.05 3.63 11.32
C TYR A 210 -18.93 3.76 12.35
N TYR A 211 -19.22 3.49 13.61
CA TYR A 211 -18.23 3.62 14.68
C TYR A 211 -18.53 2.71 15.87
N SER A 212 -17.46 2.32 16.58
CA SER A 212 -17.52 1.54 17.82
C SER A 212 -17.88 2.45 18.99
N ILE A 213 -18.70 1.95 19.91
CA ILE A 213 -19.10 2.63 21.16
C ILE A 213 -19.08 1.65 22.32
N GLN A 214 -19.15 2.18 23.54
CA GLN A 214 -19.43 1.40 24.74
C GLN A 214 -20.71 1.87 25.42
N VAL A 215 -21.64 0.95 25.66
CA VAL A 215 -22.90 1.23 26.37
C VAL A 215 -23.02 0.23 27.52
N ARG A 216 -23.00 0.72 28.77
CA ARG A 216 -23.14 -0.12 29.97
C ARG A 216 -22.19 -1.33 29.99
N TYR A 217 -20.93 -1.10 29.61
CA TYR A 217 -19.86 -2.10 29.49
C TYR A 217 -19.93 -3.04 28.28
N GLU A 218 -21.00 -2.98 27.48
CA GLU A 218 -21.12 -3.72 26.22
C GLU A 218 -20.50 -2.89 25.09
N GLU A 219 -19.66 -3.52 24.27
CA GLU A 219 -19.15 -2.93 23.03
C GLU A 219 -20.18 -3.11 21.92
N ARG A 220 -20.38 -2.05 21.13
CA ARG A 220 -21.34 -2.08 20.03
C ARG A 220 -20.79 -1.35 18.83
N ILE A 221 -21.19 -1.79 17.65
CA ILE A 221 -21.17 -0.96 16.45
C ILE A 221 -22.42 -0.10 16.43
N ARG A 222 -22.25 1.18 16.09
CA ARG A 222 -23.33 2.11 15.84
C ARG A 222 -23.24 2.69 14.43
N ILE A 223 -24.36 2.61 13.73
CA ILE A 223 -24.58 3.30 12.46
C ILE A 223 -25.51 4.48 12.71
N SER A 224 -25.06 5.69 12.41
CA SER A 224 -25.82 6.92 12.66
C SER A 224 -25.98 7.76 11.41
N GLU A 225 -27.17 8.36 11.25
CA GLU A 225 -27.48 9.40 10.27
C GLU A 225 -27.23 10.78 10.90
N PHE A 226 -26.54 11.65 10.17
CA PHE A 226 -26.38 13.07 10.47
C PHE A 226 -26.86 13.91 9.29
N ARG A 227 -27.18 15.17 9.54
CA ARG A 227 -27.49 16.17 8.51
C ARG A 227 -26.44 17.27 8.46
N ILE A 228 -26.22 17.78 7.25
CA ILE A 228 -25.42 18.98 7.04
C ILE A 228 -26.00 20.16 7.83
N SER A 229 -25.12 20.97 8.42
CA SER A 229 -25.52 22.18 9.12
C SER A 229 -26.17 23.16 8.14
N PRO A 230 -27.32 23.77 8.48
CA PRO A 230 -27.90 24.83 7.67
C PRO A 230 -27.04 26.10 7.68
N ALA A 231 -26.13 26.23 8.66
CA ALA A 231 -25.22 27.35 8.77
C ALA A 231 -23.92 27.15 8.00
N ASP A 232 -23.41 25.92 7.85
CA ASP A 232 -22.11 25.69 7.20
C ASP A 232 -22.13 24.39 6.40
N MET A 233 -21.92 24.50 5.08
CA MET A 233 -21.86 23.35 4.18
C MET A 233 -20.65 22.43 4.43
N ASN A 234 -19.71 22.83 5.29
CA ASN A 234 -18.54 22.06 5.68
C ASN A 234 -18.60 21.59 7.14
N ALA A 235 -19.80 21.52 7.73
CA ALA A 235 -19.99 20.95 9.06
C ALA A 235 -21.32 20.16 9.13
N LEU A 236 -21.32 19.05 9.85
CA LEU A 236 -22.54 18.35 10.24
C LEU A 236 -23.13 18.97 11.51
N ASP A 237 -24.45 18.94 11.63
CA ASP A 237 -25.16 19.30 12.86
C ASP A 237 -25.15 18.11 13.81
N HIS A 238 -24.36 18.17 14.88
CA HIS A 238 -24.32 17.13 15.91
C HIS A 238 -25.68 16.85 16.56
N GLY A 239 -26.55 17.87 16.67
CA GLY A 239 -27.90 17.71 17.23
C GLY A 239 -28.87 16.96 16.31
N SER A 240 -28.46 16.72 15.06
CA SER A 240 -29.27 15.99 14.07
C SER A 240 -29.05 14.48 14.07
N GLU A 241 -28.19 13.96 14.97
CA GLU A 241 -27.87 12.53 15.04
C GLU A 241 -29.13 11.67 15.20
N ARG A 242 -29.24 10.65 14.36
CA ARG A 242 -30.25 9.59 14.49
C ARG A 242 -29.56 8.24 14.40
N ILE A 243 -29.66 7.46 15.47
CA ILE A 243 -29.12 6.10 15.53
C ILE A 243 -29.98 5.22 14.62
N ILE A 244 -29.40 4.70 13.54
CA ILE A 244 -30.09 3.86 12.56
C ILE A 244 -30.09 2.40 12.99
N LEU A 245 -28.93 1.91 13.43
CA LEU A 245 -28.72 0.53 13.82
C LEU A 245 -27.61 0.43 14.87
N GLU A 246 -27.79 -0.45 15.85
CA GLU A 246 -26.74 -0.87 16.76
C GLU A 246 -26.62 -2.40 16.74
N ILE A 247 -25.39 -2.88 16.76
CA ILE A 247 -25.07 -4.31 16.76
C ILE A 247 -24.10 -4.54 17.92
N GLU A 248 -24.41 -5.50 18.78
CA GLU A 248 -23.52 -5.89 19.88
C GLU A 248 -22.32 -6.66 19.33
N GLU A 249 -21.12 -6.27 19.76
CA GLU A 249 -19.85 -6.88 19.37
C GLU A 249 -19.32 -7.72 20.54
N PRO A 250 -19.18 -9.04 20.38
CA PRO A 250 -18.70 -9.90 21.46
C PRO A 250 -17.19 -9.83 21.70
N ALA A 251 -16.43 -9.21 20.80
CA ALA A 251 -15.00 -8.93 20.97
C ALA A 251 -14.59 -7.60 20.31
N SER A 252 -13.39 -7.13 20.64
CA SER A 252 -12.85 -5.84 20.20
C SER A 252 -12.23 -5.86 18.79
N ASN A 253 -12.44 -6.94 18.03
CA ASN A 253 -11.85 -7.13 16.70
C ASN A 253 -12.87 -7.78 15.76
N HIS A 254 -12.54 -7.77 14.48
CA HIS A 254 -13.42 -8.12 13.36
C HIS A 254 -14.69 -7.26 13.34
N ASN A 255 -14.49 -5.94 13.39
CA ASN A 255 -15.58 -4.99 13.50
C ASN A 255 -16.17 -4.57 12.14
N GLY A 256 -15.66 -5.07 11.01
CA GLY A 256 -16.04 -4.58 9.68
C GLY A 256 -15.81 -3.07 9.58
N GLY A 257 -16.76 -2.33 9.01
CA GLY A 257 -16.72 -0.86 9.06
C GLY A 257 -17.08 -0.14 7.77
N GLU A 258 -17.24 -0.84 6.66
CA GLU A 258 -17.58 -0.25 5.38
C GLU A 258 -19.07 0.16 5.31
N LEU A 259 -19.33 1.30 4.67
CA LEU A 259 -20.66 1.79 4.34
C LEU A 259 -20.70 2.25 2.89
N LEU A 260 -21.61 1.70 2.09
CA LEU A 260 -21.73 2.05 0.67
C LEU A 260 -23.18 2.26 0.29
N PHE A 261 -23.43 3.08 -0.72
CA PHE A 261 -24.70 3.06 -1.44
C PHE A 261 -24.55 2.33 -2.75
N GLY A 262 -25.41 1.34 -2.99
CA GLY A 262 -25.52 0.70 -4.29
C GLY A 262 -26.21 1.61 -5.31
N ASP A 263 -26.11 1.27 -6.59
CA ASP A 263 -26.88 1.93 -7.66
C ASP A 263 -28.39 1.77 -7.48
N ASP A 264 -28.82 0.80 -6.68
CA ASP A 264 -30.20 0.60 -6.25
C ASP A 264 -30.69 1.63 -5.22
N GLY A 265 -29.80 2.48 -4.70
CA GLY A 265 -30.11 3.55 -3.75
C GLY A 265 -30.29 3.08 -2.30
N TYR A 266 -29.90 1.85 -1.97
CA TYR A 266 -29.92 1.31 -0.61
C TYR A 266 -28.57 1.40 0.07
N LEU A 267 -28.58 1.44 1.39
CA LEU A 267 -27.38 1.48 2.22
C LEU A 267 -26.92 0.04 2.50
N TYR A 268 -25.67 -0.24 2.13
CA TYR A 268 -24.96 -1.49 2.42
C TYR A 268 -24.05 -1.28 3.63
N ILE A 269 -24.07 -2.24 4.56
CA ILE A 269 -23.33 -2.20 5.83
C ILE A 269 -22.55 -3.50 5.96
N PHE A 270 -21.23 -3.41 6.14
CA PHE A 270 -20.35 -4.58 6.22
C PHE A 270 -19.88 -4.76 7.66
N THR A 271 -20.18 -5.95 8.18
CA THR A 271 -19.93 -6.32 9.58
C THR A 271 -19.02 -7.53 9.60
N GLY A 272 -18.02 -7.53 10.47
CA GLY A 272 -17.26 -8.75 10.73
C GLY A 272 -18.00 -9.69 11.67
N ASP A 273 -17.46 -10.88 11.87
CA ASP A 273 -18.08 -11.97 12.64
C ASP A 273 -18.17 -11.72 14.15
N GLY A 274 -17.64 -10.59 14.64
CA GLY A 274 -17.60 -10.23 16.05
C GLY A 274 -16.37 -10.73 16.79
N GLY A 275 -15.38 -11.27 16.08
CA GLY A 275 -14.04 -11.46 16.59
C GLY A 275 -13.74 -12.85 17.13
N MET A 276 -12.61 -12.94 17.83
CA MET A 276 -11.98 -14.18 18.31
C MET A 276 -11.57 -15.16 17.19
N ALA A 277 -10.65 -16.06 17.52
CA ALA A 277 -10.15 -17.03 16.56
C ALA A 277 -11.23 -18.05 16.18
N GLY A 278 -11.56 -18.12 14.88
CA GLY A 278 -12.45 -19.15 14.34
C GLY A 278 -13.93 -18.96 14.71
N ASP A 279 -14.40 -17.73 14.91
CA ASP A 279 -15.81 -17.37 15.11
C ASP A 279 -16.54 -18.34 16.08
N PRO A 280 -16.13 -18.41 17.37
CA PRO A 280 -16.57 -19.45 18.30
C PRO A 280 -18.05 -19.36 18.71
N PHE A 281 -18.81 -18.42 18.15
CA PHE A 281 -20.13 -18.06 18.63
C PHE A 281 -21.22 -19.00 18.09
N GLY A 282 -21.94 -19.64 19.01
CA GLY A 282 -22.97 -20.62 18.66
C GLY A 282 -22.41 -21.88 17.99
N THR A 283 -23.30 -22.68 17.39
CA THR A 283 -22.92 -23.99 16.80
C THR A 283 -22.04 -23.85 15.56
N PHE A 284 -22.28 -22.83 14.75
CA PHE A 284 -21.70 -22.69 13.41
C PHE A 284 -20.94 -21.38 13.19
N GLY A 285 -20.81 -20.54 14.22
CA GLY A 285 -20.28 -19.18 14.09
C GLY A 285 -21.37 -18.16 13.74
N ASN A 286 -21.14 -16.90 14.13
CA ASN A 286 -21.96 -15.75 13.76
C ASN A 286 -22.06 -15.60 12.24
N ALA A 287 -20.97 -15.80 11.50
CA ALA A 287 -20.91 -15.61 10.05
C ALA A 287 -21.90 -16.52 9.30
N GLN A 288 -22.05 -17.78 9.73
CA GLN A 288 -23.05 -18.72 9.20
C GLN A 288 -24.43 -18.55 9.83
N ASN A 289 -24.52 -18.02 11.03
CA ASN A 289 -25.79 -17.85 11.74
C ASN A 289 -26.57 -16.63 11.21
N LYS A 290 -27.57 -16.88 10.36
CA LYS A 290 -28.46 -15.86 9.78
C LYS A 290 -29.38 -15.15 10.78
N SER A 291 -29.49 -15.65 12.02
CA SER A 291 -30.26 -14.95 13.07
C SER A 291 -29.52 -13.76 13.68
N THR A 292 -28.22 -13.61 13.39
CA THR A 292 -27.37 -12.50 13.81
C THR A 292 -27.10 -11.53 12.67
N LEU A 293 -26.61 -10.33 13.00
CA LEU A 293 -26.18 -9.33 12.02
C LEU A 293 -24.65 -9.29 11.83
N LEU A 294 -23.89 -10.19 12.46
CA LEU A 294 -22.42 -10.25 12.43
C LEU A 294 -21.93 -11.22 11.36
N GLY A 295 -20.83 -10.89 10.69
CA GLY A 295 -20.27 -11.65 9.57
C GLY A 295 -21.23 -11.63 8.37
N LYS A 296 -21.73 -10.43 8.05
CA LYS A 296 -22.75 -10.16 7.03
C LYS A 296 -22.43 -8.93 6.18
N VAL A 297 -22.96 -8.97 4.97
CA VAL A 297 -23.29 -7.76 4.22
C VAL A 297 -24.78 -7.51 4.40
N LEU A 298 -25.13 -6.39 5.02
CA LEU A 298 -26.51 -5.96 5.25
C LEU A 298 -26.92 -4.96 4.17
N ARG A 299 -28.22 -4.89 3.84
CA ARG A 299 -28.79 -3.93 2.88
C ARG A 299 -30.13 -3.41 3.38
N ILE A 300 -30.20 -2.11 3.64
CA ILE A 300 -31.38 -1.45 4.22
C ILE A 300 -31.81 -0.20 3.44
N ASP A 301 -33.09 0.14 3.52
CA ASP A 301 -33.67 1.36 2.94
C ASP A 301 -33.78 2.48 3.96
N VAL A 302 -32.94 3.50 3.80
CA VAL A 302 -32.92 4.72 4.63
C VAL A 302 -33.66 5.88 3.98
N ASN A 303 -34.33 5.66 2.83
CA ASN A 303 -35.08 6.71 2.14
C ASN A 303 -36.42 6.98 2.83
N ASN A 304 -36.86 8.24 2.79
CA ASN A 304 -38.13 8.69 3.34
C ASN A 304 -38.33 8.28 4.83
N ASN A 305 -37.27 8.36 5.61
CA ASN A 305 -37.24 7.99 7.03
C ASN A 305 -37.38 9.19 7.99
N ASP A 306 -37.54 10.44 7.50
CA ASP A 306 -37.57 11.65 8.33
C ASP A 306 -38.71 11.67 9.37
N ARG A 307 -39.85 11.04 9.06
CA ARG A 307 -41.03 10.92 9.94
C ARG A 307 -41.51 9.47 10.10
N GLY A 308 -40.75 8.53 9.58
CA GLY A 308 -41.10 7.11 9.49
C GLY A 308 -40.19 6.23 10.35
N PRO A 309 -40.19 4.90 10.12
CA PRO A 309 -39.18 4.04 10.72
C PRO A 309 -37.78 4.50 10.30
N LEU A 310 -36.79 4.27 11.16
CA LEU A 310 -35.39 4.69 10.94
C LEU A 310 -34.83 4.12 9.63
N TYR A 311 -35.21 2.88 9.31
CA TYR A 311 -34.97 2.22 8.04
C TYR A 311 -36.10 1.25 7.72
N ARG A 312 -36.17 0.77 6.48
CA ARG A 312 -37.03 -0.33 6.02
C ARG A 312 -36.17 -1.44 5.42
N ILE A 313 -36.76 -2.61 5.22
CA ILE A 313 -36.12 -3.70 4.48
C ILE A 313 -36.50 -3.58 3.00
N PRO A 314 -35.54 -3.55 2.07
CA PRO A 314 -35.81 -3.66 0.65
C PRO A 314 -36.64 -4.93 0.37
N PRO A 315 -37.75 -4.83 -0.39
CA PRO A 315 -38.68 -5.95 -0.58
C PRO A 315 -38.08 -7.11 -1.36
N ASP A 316 -36.94 -6.90 -2.01
CA ASP A 316 -36.22 -7.90 -2.76
C ASP A 316 -35.06 -8.52 -1.97
N ASN A 317 -34.78 -8.15 -0.71
CA ASN A 317 -33.75 -8.82 0.09
C ASN A 317 -33.94 -10.35 0.15
N PRO A 318 -32.85 -11.14 0.09
CA PRO A 318 -32.91 -12.57 -0.21
C PRO A 318 -33.54 -13.42 0.90
N PHE A 319 -33.59 -12.94 2.14
CA PHE A 319 -33.99 -13.74 3.30
C PHE A 319 -35.28 -13.25 3.98
N ILE A 320 -36.08 -12.40 3.33
CA ILE A 320 -37.33 -11.86 3.92
C ILE A 320 -38.34 -12.97 4.29
N SER A 321 -38.37 -14.05 3.50
CA SER A 321 -39.28 -15.17 3.72
C SER A 321 -38.75 -16.24 4.70
N ASP A 322 -37.49 -16.13 5.15
CA ASP A 322 -36.90 -17.06 6.11
C ASP A 322 -37.10 -16.53 7.54
N PRO A 323 -37.99 -17.12 8.35
CA PRO A 323 -38.28 -16.65 9.69
C PRO A 323 -37.11 -16.81 10.68
N LYS A 324 -36.05 -17.55 10.31
CA LYS A 324 -34.85 -17.72 11.12
C LYS A 324 -33.72 -16.76 10.73
N ALA A 325 -33.90 -16.00 9.65
CA ALA A 325 -32.93 -15.05 9.17
C ALA A 325 -33.32 -13.62 9.53
N ARG A 326 -32.31 -12.77 9.71
CA ARG A 326 -32.48 -11.33 9.77
C ARG A 326 -32.78 -10.80 8.37
N PRO A 327 -33.90 -10.09 8.16
CA PRO A 327 -34.30 -9.62 6.83
C PRO A 327 -33.36 -8.54 6.27
N GLU A 328 -32.51 -7.95 7.10
CA GLU A 328 -31.45 -7.02 6.70
C GLU A 328 -30.35 -7.68 5.84
N ILE A 329 -30.16 -9.01 5.95
CA ILE A 329 -29.04 -9.71 5.33
C ILE A 329 -29.16 -9.72 3.79
N TYR A 330 -28.12 -9.21 3.13
CA TYR A 330 -27.92 -9.32 1.69
C TYR A 330 -27.01 -10.48 1.32
N ALA A 331 -25.90 -10.66 2.03
CA ALA A 331 -24.99 -11.80 1.91
C ALA A 331 -24.41 -12.16 3.29
N TYR A 332 -23.86 -13.36 3.43
CA TYR A 332 -23.39 -13.88 4.72
C TYR A 332 -22.17 -14.78 4.57
N GLY A 333 -21.60 -15.24 5.68
CA GLY A 333 -20.45 -16.12 5.67
C GLY A 333 -19.14 -15.39 5.40
N VAL A 334 -19.05 -14.13 5.82
CA VAL A 334 -17.84 -13.31 5.69
C VAL A 334 -17.16 -13.20 7.05
N ARG A 335 -15.84 -13.03 7.08
CA ARG A 335 -15.07 -12.98 8.34
C ARG A 335 -14.92 -11.56 8.85
N ASN A 336 -14.24 -10.71 8.09
CA ASN A 336 -13.99 -9.32 8.40
C ASN A 336 -13.73 -8.55 7.09
N MET A 337 -14.78 -8.39 6.28
CA MET A 337 -14.71 -7.54 5.09
C MET A 337 -14.41 -6.10 5.49
N TRP A 338 -13.22 -5.62 5.12
CA TRP A 338 -12.72 -4.32 5.57
C TRP A 338 -13.04 -3.20 4.57
N ARG A 339 -12.45 -3.21 3.36
CA ARG A 339 -12.86 -2.31 2.27
C ARG A 339 -13.52 -3.03 1.12
N CYS A 340 -14.64 -2.45 0.72
CA CYS A 340 -15.40 -2.85 -0.44
C CYS A 340 -15.68 -1.64 -1.33
N SER A 341 -15.95 -1.89 -2.61
CA SER A 341 -16.32 -0.86 -3.56
C SER A 341 -17.20 -1.41 -4.66
N PHE A 342 -18.15 -0.59 -5.12
CA PHE A 342 -18.87 -0.86 -6.35
C PHE A 342 -18.03 -0.39 -7.54
N ASP A 343 -17.84 -1.26 -8.55
CA ASP A 343 -17.30 -0.82 -9.83
C ASP A 343 -18.26 0.21 -10.44
N ARG A 344 -17.76 1.42 -10.73
CA ARG A 344 -18.52 2.48 -11.41
C ARG A 344 -18.86 2.12 -12.86
N GLY A 345 -18.19 1.11 -13.38
CA GLY A 345 -18.23 0.63 -14.76
C GLY A 345 -17.43 1.52 -15.70
N GLU A 346 -17.16 0.99 -16.90
CA GLU A 346 -16.46 1.75 -17.94
C GLU A 346 -17.25 3.04 -18.27
N PRO A 347 -16.59 4.21 -18.34
CA PRO A 347 -17.27 5.51 -18.48
C PRO A 347 -18.30 5.61 -19.61
N HIS A 348 -18.10 4.94 -20.74
CA HIS A 348 -18.95 4.98 -21.93
C HIS A 348 -19.93 3.80 -22.01
N THR A 349 -19.45 2.56 -21.86
CA THR A 349 -20.27 1.35 -22.04
C THR A 349 -21.03 0.97 -20.78
N LYS A 350 -20.59 1.45 -19.61
CA LYS A 350 -21.08 1.05 -18.28
C LYS A 350 -20.84 -0.43 -17.96
N GLU A 351 -19.99 -1.10 -18.72
CA GLU A 351 -19.60 -2.48 -18.46
C GLU A 351 -18.90 -2.60 -17.10
N GLY A 352 -19.22 -3.66 -16.35
CA GLY A 352 -18.74 -3.90 -14.99
C GLY A 352 -19.49 -3.14 -13.90
N LYS A 353 -20.34 -2.15 -14.26
CA LYS A 353 -21.04 -1.30 -13.29
C LYS A 353 -21.86 -2.11 -12.29
N GLY A 354 -21.72 -1.80 -11.01
CA GLY A 354 -22.52 -2.36 -9.92
C GLY A 354 -22.01 -3.69 -9.36
N ARG A 355 -20.88 -4.21 -9.86
CA ARG A 355 -20.17 -5.33 -9.23
C ARG A 355 -19.55 -4.86 -7.92
N LEU A 356 -19.80 -5.59 -6.83
CA LEU A 356 -19.33 -5.23 -5.49
C LEU A 356 -18.08 -6.04 -5.15
N PHE A 357 -16.91 -5.41 -5.16
CA PHE A 357 -15.64 -6.04 -4.80
C PHE A 357 -15.37 -5.82 -3.31
N CYS A 358 -14.82 -6.83 -2.63
CA CYS A 358 -14.49 -6.75 -1.21
C CYS A 358 -13.17 -7.47 -0.92
N GLY A 359 -12.37 -6.93 0.01
CA GLY A 359 -11.32 -7.69 0.68
C GLY A 359 -11.84 -8.27 1.99
N ASP A 360 -11.79 -9.59 2.14
CA ASP A 360 -12.16 -10.30 3.38
C ASP A 360 -10.90 -10.82 4.08
N VAL A 361 -10.68 -10.35 5.32
CA VAL A 361 -9.45 -10.65 6.08
C VAL A 361 -9.48 -12.06 6.63
N GLY A 362 -8.44 -12.81 6.29
CA GLY A 362 -8.22 -14.21 6.67
C GLY A 362 -7.96 -14.45 8.14
N GLN A 363 -8.01 -15.72 8.56
CA GLN A 363 -7.70 -16.12 9.93
C GLN A 363 -6.22 -16.42 10.17
N ASN A 364 -5.64 -17.30 9.35
CA ASN A 364 -4.29 -17.87 9.53
C ASN A 364 -3.58 -18.23 8.22
N LYS A 365 -4.31 -18.49 7.13
CA LYS A 365 -3.76 -19.08 5.90
C LYS A 365 -3.91 -18.21 4.69
N TYR A 366 -5.08 -17.63 4.46
CA TYR A 366 -5.40 -16.95 3.21
C TYR A 366 -6.15 -15.65 3.46
N GLU A 367 -5.76 -14.65 2.69
CA GLU A 367 -6.50 -13.42 2.50
C GLU A 367 -7.28 -13.49 1.18
N GLU A 368 -8.44 -12.84 1.09
CA GLU A 368 -9.42 -13.09 0.03
C GLU A 368 -9.94 -11.82 -0.63
N ILE A 369 -10.15 -11.88 -1.94
CA ILE A 369 -10.93 -10.89 -2.70
C ILE A 369 -12.17 -11.57 -3.26
N ASP A 370 -13.33 -10.99 -2.96
CA ASP A 370 -14.64 -11.49 -3.35
C ASP A 370 -15.39 -10.51 -4.25
N ILE A 371 -16.28 -11.07 -5.07
CA ILE A 371 -17.38 -10.33 -5.69
C ILE A 371 -18.65 -10.69 -4.93
N VAL A 372 -19.20 -9.72 -4.22
CA VAL A 372 -20.36 -9.91 -3.35
C VAL A 372 -21.66 -9.90 -4.15
N GLU A 373 -22.42 -10.99 -4.04
CA GLU A 373 -23.67 -11.23 -4.74
C GLU A 373 -24.81 -11.51 -3.76
N LYS A 374 -26.02 -11.20 -4.22
CA LYS A 374 -27.25 -11.31 -3.44
C LYS A 374 -27.52 -12.76 -3.01
N GLY A 375 -27.68 -12.95 -1.71
CA GLY A 375 -28.08 -14.21 -1.08
C GLY A 375 -26.95 -15.23 -0.95
N LYS A 376 -25.73 -14.90 -1.38
CA LYS A 376 -24.60 -15.82 -1.37
C LYS A 376 -23.96 -15.97 0.01
N ASN A 377 -23.33 -17.14 0.19
CA ASN A 377 -22.56 -17.53 1.35
C ASN A 377 -21.07 -17.50 0.99
N TYR A 378 -20.25 -16.73 1.70
CA TYR A 378 -18.80 -16.64 1.46
C TYR A 378 -18.00 -17.64 2.30
N GLY A 379 -18.69 -18.58 2.93
CA GLY A 379 -18.10 -19.81 3.47
C GLY A 379 -17.49 -19.69 4.86
N TRP A 380 -17.12 -18.51 5.37
CA TRP A 380 -16.58 -18.37 6.72
C TRP A 380 -17.61 -18.76 7.79
N ARG A 381 -17.29 -19.57 8.81
CA ARG A 381 -15.97 -20.13 9.19
C ARG A 381 -15.63 -21.52 8.63
N ALA A 382 -16.43 -22.05 7.71
CA ALA A 382 -16.17 -23.35 7.10
C ALA A 382 -14.93 -23.31 6.19
N ARG A 383 -14.77 -22.22 5.43
CA ARG A 383 -13.66 -21.98 4.52
C ARG A 383 -12.88 -20.73 4.87
N GLU A 384 -11.63 -20.76 4.41
CA GLU A 384 -10.67 -19.66 4.39
C GLU A 384 -9.89 -19.77 3.08
N GLY A 385 -10.19 -18.88 2.15
CA GLY A 385 -9.78 -18.90 0.76
C GLY A 385 -10.28 -20.17 0.09
N PHE A 386 -9.38 -20.79 -0.68
CA PHE A 386 -9.65 -22.08 -1.30
C PHE A 386 -9.55 -23.27 -0.33
N SER A 387 -9.27 -23.03 0.96
CA SER A 387 -9.03 -24.09 1.95
C SER A 387 -10.19 -24.28 2.93
N CYS A 388 -10.46 -25.54 3.31
CA CYS A 388 -11.34 -25.81 4.44
C CYS A 388 -10.65 -25.40 5.76
N TYR A 389 -11.29 -24.52 6.52
CA TYR A 389 -10.89 -24.15 7.86
C TYR A 389 -11.52 -25.11 8.89
N ASP A 390 -12.84 -25.06 9.06
CA ASP A 390 -13.59 -26.06 9.82
C ASP A 390 -13.94 -27.25 8.91
N LYS A 391 -13.17 -28.34 9.03
CA LYS A 391 -13.35 -29.55 8.23
C LYS A 391 -14.75 -30.16 8.35
N LYS A 392 -15.41 -30.05 9.51
CA LYS A 392 -16.75 -30.63 9.69
C LYS A 392 -17.78 -29.81 8.93
N LEU A 393 -17.71 -28.49 9.03
CA LEU A 393 -18.60 -27.59 8.30
C LEU A 393 -18.34 -27.64 6.79
N CYS A 394 -17.07 -27.66 6.38
CA CYS A 394 -16.69 -27.67 4.97
C CYS A 394 -17.15 -28.94 4.22
N THR A 395 -17.33 -30.07 4.92
CA THR A 395 -17.89 -31.30 4.34
C THR A 395 -19.40 -31.27 4.15
N ASN A 396 -20.09 -30.25 4.68
CA ASN A 396 -21.53 -30.10 4.51
C ASN A 396 -21.84 -29.58 3.10
N SER A 397 -22.34 -30.47 2.24
CA SER A 397 -22.71 -30.11 0.85
C SER A 397 -23.88 -29.11 0.75
N SER A 398 -24.56 -28.80 1.86
CA SER A 398 -25.63 -27.80 1.91
C SER A 398 -25.13 -26.38 2.24
N LEU A 399 -23.82 -26.18 2.35
CA LEU A 399 -23.24 -24.87 2.65
C LEU A 399 -23.45 -23.86 1.51
N ASP A 400 -23.45 -24.33 0.26
CA ASP A 400 -23.60 -23.52 -0.97
C ASP A 400 -22.70 -22.27 -0.98
N ASP A 401 -21.44 -22.47 -0.58
CA ASP A 401 -20.44 -21.42 -0.48
C ASP A 401 -19.87 -21.02 -1.83
N VAL A 402 -19.58 -19.72 -1.97
CA VAL A 402 -18.92 -19.10 -3.10
C VAL A 402 -17.44 -18.95 -2.75
N LEU A 403 -16.57 -19.33 -3.68
CA LEU A 403 -15.13 -19.15 -3.53
C LEU A 403 -14.71 -17.75 -3.97
N PRO A 404 -13.63 -17.19 -3.38
CA PRO A 404 -13.14 -15.88 -3.77
C PRO A 404 -12.62 -15.88 -5.21
N ILE A 405 -12.67 -14.70 -5.85
CA ILE A 405 -12.10 -14.52 -7.19
C ILE A 405 -10.56 -14.57 -7.16
N TYR A 406 -9.98 -14.28 -6.00
CA TYR A 406 -8.55 -14.38 -5.75
C TYR A 406 -8.29 -14.60 -4.27
N ALA A 407 -7.35 -15.47 -3.93
CA ALA A 407 -6.87 -15.62 -2.56
C ALA A 407 -5.36 -15.84 -2.54
N TYR A 408 -4.69 -15.28 -1.53
CA TYR A 408 -3.24 -15.36 -1.40
C TYR A 408 -2.81 -15.75 0.02
N PRO A 409 -1.70 -16.49 0.15
CA PRO A 409 -1.31 -17.06 1.43
C PRO A 409 -0.61 -16.06 2.36
N HIS A 410 -0.63 -16.32 3.67
CA HIS A 410 -0.02 -15.45 4.71
C HIS A 410 1.50 -15.20 4.55
N LYS A 411 2.19 -16.00 3.73
CA LYS A 411 3.59 -15.77 3.34
C LYS A 411 3.77 -14.58 2.39
N MET A 412 2.70 -14.16 1.70
CA MET A 412 2.68 -13.05 0.76
C MET A 412 2.22 -11.77 1.46
N GLY A 413 1.07 -11.81 2.15
CA GLY A 413 0.51 -10.72 2.98
C GLY A 413 -0.45 -11.33 4.01
N LYS A 414 -0.82 -10.60 5.07
CA LYS A 414 -1.51 -11.14 6.26
C LYS A 414 -2.83 -10.44 6.62
N SER A 415 -3.23 -9.43 5.85
CA SER A 415 -4.43 -8.66 6.11
C SER A 415 -4.77 -7.88 4.85
N VAL A 416 -5.64 -8.43 4.02
CA VAL A 416 -6.11 -7.73 2.83
C VAL A 416 -6.88 -6.48 3.21
N THR A 417 -6.52 -5.36 2.61
CA THR A 417 -7.23 -4.10 2.83
C THR A 417 -8.52 -4.06 2.02
N GLY A 418 -8.53 -4.65 0.82
CA GLY A 418 -9.54 -4.39 -0.22
C GLY A 418 -9.07 -3.28 -1.18
N GLY A 419 -9.95 -2.84 -2.07
CA GLY A 419 -9.54 -1.97 -3.18
C GLY A 419 -10.67 -1.43 -4.05
N TYR A 420 -10.31 -0.89 -5.21
CA TYR A 420 -11.24 -0.31 -6.19
C TYR A 420 -10.88 -0.74 -7.60
N VAL A 421 -11.90 -0.91 -8.43
CA VAL A 421 -11.70 -0.93 -9.89
C VAL A 421 -11.42 0.51 -10.33
N TYR A 422 -10.23 0.76 -10.88
CA TYR A 422 -9.89 2.10 -11.33
C TYR A 422 -10.77 2.51 -12.52
N ARG A 423 -11.49 3.63 -12.37
CA ARG A 423 -12.36 4.25 -13.40
C ARG A 423 -12.09 5.74 -13.57
N GLY A 424 -10.92 6.20 -13.10
CA GLY A 424 -10.47 7.58 -13.23
C GLY A 424 -10.14 7.95 -14.68
N CYS A 425 -10.02 9.25 -14.91
CA CYS A 425 -9.74 9.81 -16.22
C CYS A 425 -8.24 9.99 -16.45
N GLU A 426 -7.46 10.37 -15.42
CA GLU A 426 -6.07 10.84 -15.58
C GLU A 426 -5.07 9.75 -16.00
N SER A 427 -5.30 8.48 -15.63
CA SER A 427 -4.43 7.34 -15.94
C SER A 427 -5.20 6.24 -16.73
N PRO A 428 -5.40 6.43 -18.05
CA PRO A 428 -6.26 5.55 -18.84
C PRO A 428 -5.86 4.07 -18.90
N ASN A 429 -4.57 3.75 -18.74
CA ASN A 429 -4.12 2.36 -18.76
C ASN A 429 -4.54 1.58 -17.50
N LEU A 430 -4.92 2.27 -16.42
CA LEU A 430 -5.40 1.62 -15.20
C LEU A 430 -6.87 1.22 -15.30
N ASN A 431 -7.62 1.71 -16.30
CA ASN A 431 -9.05 1.48 -16.42
C ASN A 431 -9.40 -0.02 -16.43
N GLY A 432 -10.24 -0.43 -15.48
CA GLY A 432 -10.69 -1.82 -15.32
C GLY A 432 -9.77 -2.71 -14.49
N LEU A 433 -8.62 -2.21 -14.00
CA LEU A 433 -7.82 -2.93 -13.02
C LEU A 433 -8.46 -2.79 -11.64
N TYR A 434 -8.72 -3.90 -10.96
CA TYR A 434 -9.04 -3.90 -9.53
C TYR A 434 -7.74 -3.78 -8.75
N ILE A 435 -7.47 -2.60 -8.19
CA ILE A 435 -6.24 -2.30 -7.45
C ILE A 435 -6.55 -2.36 -5.96
N PHE A 436 -5.77 -3.15 -5.23
CA PHE A 436 -5.96 -3.43 -3.81
C PHE A 436 -4.61 -3.56 -3.11
N GLY A 437 -4.64 -3.65 -1.77
CA GLY A 437 -3.44 -3.75 -0.97
C GLY A 437 -3.56 -4.71 0.20
N ASP A 438 -2.43 -4.91 0.87
CA ASP A 438 -2.33 -5.67 2.12
C ASP A 438 -1.76 -4.76 3.22
N PHE A 439 -2.48 -4.67 4.32
CA PHE A 439 -2.18 -3.80 5.45
C PHE A 439 -0.84 -4.14 6.11
N MET A 440 -0.51 -5.41 6.31
CA MET A 440 0.68 -5.80 7.07
C MET A 440 1.97 -5.75 6.25
N SER A 441 1.93 -6.20 5.00
CA SER A 441 3.10 -6.26 4.11
C SER A 441 3.34 -4.97 3.36
N GLY A 442 2.31 -4.11 3.24
CA GLY A 442 2.35 -2.92 2.40
C GLY A 442 2.40 -3.22 0.92
N ARG A 443 2.04 -4.44 0.49
CA ARG A 443 1.98 -4.79 -0.94
C ARG A 443 0.82 -4.09 -1.62
N LEU A 444 1.07 -3.60 -2.83
CA LEU A 444 0.05 -3.13 -3.76
C LEU A 444 -0.06 -4.13 -4.90
N MET A 445 -1.28 -4.50 -5.26
CA MET A 445 -1.56 -5.57 -6.20
C MET A 445 -2.71 -5.16 -7.11
N SER A 446 -2.83 -5.83 -8.26
CA SER A 446 -3.97 -5.65 -9.16
C SER A 446 -4.48 -6.98 -9.68
N LEU A 447 -5.79 -7.04 -9.90
CA LEU A 447 -6.46 -8.09 -10.66
C LEU A 447 -7.08 -7.51 -11.93
N LYS A 448 -6.97 -8.26 -13.03
CA LYS A 448 -7.65 -7.97 -14.29
C LYS A 448 -8.42 -9.19 -14.76
N GLU A 449 -9.69 -9.02 -15.03
CA GLU A 449 -10.52 -10.08 -15.58
C GLU A 449 -10.22 -10.27 -17.07
N ASP A 450 -9.99 -11.53 -17.46
CA ASP A 450 -10.06 -11.93 -18.85
C ASP A 450 -11.51 -12.26 -19.18
N HIS A 451 -12.20 -11.35 -19.88
CA HIS A 451 -13.62 -11.52 -20.22
C HIS A 451 -13.91 -12.71 -21.14
N ALA A 452 -12.91 -13.26 -21.85
CA ALA A 452 -13.12 -14.42 -22.69
C ALA A 452 -13.18 -15.72 -21.87
N THR A 453 -12.44 -15.80 -20.75
CA THR A 453 -12.33 -17.01 -19.92
C THR A 453 -13.02 -16.88 -18.56
N GLY A 454 -13.24 -15.67 -18.08
CA GLY A 454 -13.67 -15.36 -16.71
C GLY A 454 -12.55 -15.49 -15.67
N GLU A 455 -11.30 -15.72 -16.09
CA GLU A 455 -10.17 -15.86 -15.17
C GLU A 455 -9.60 -14.49 -14.75
N TRP A 456 -9.07 -14.42 -13.54
CA TRP A 456 -8.45 -13.20 -13.00
C TRP A 456 -6.93 -13.28 -13.07
N GLN A 457 -6.34 -12.35 -13.81
CA GLN A 457 -4.90 -12.20 -13.95
C GLN A 457 -4.35 -11.32 -12.82
N TYR A 458 -3.35 -11.84 -12.11
CA TYR A 458 -2.67 -11.16 -11.01
C TYR A 458 -1.42 -10.43 -11.48
N SER A 459 -1.23 -9.20 -11.00
CA SER A 459 0.02 -8.46 -11.14
C SER A 459 0.37 -7.71 -9.85
N GLU A 460 1.66 -7.69 -9.51
CA GLU A 460 2.20 -6.82 -8.46
C GLU A 460 2.27 -5.36 -8.95
N ILE A 461 2.13 -4.41 -8.03
CA ILE A 461 2.37 -2.98 -8.28
C ILE A 461 3.61 -2.54 -7.50
N CYS A 462 4.58 -2.00 -8.22
CA CYS A 462 5.85 -1.52 -7.68
C CYS A 462 5.97 -0.01 -7.88
N MET A 463 6.71 0.63 -6.98
CA MET A 463 7.06 2.03 -7.15
C MET A 463 8.08 2.20 -8.27
N GLY A 464 7.78 3.10 -9.21
CA GLY A 464 8.68 3.42 -10.31
C GLY A 464 10.04 3.94 -9.81
N THR A 465 11.11 3.54 -10.50
CA THR A 465 12.49 3.91 -10.14
C THR A 465 13.16 4.66 -11.27
N GLY A 466 14.13 5.52 -10.95
CA GLY A 466 14.83 6.30 -11.97
C GLY A 466 13.87 7.27 -12.67
N GLN A 467 13.95 7.36 -13.99
CA GLN A 467 13.20 8.36 -14.77
C GLN A 467 11.67 8.23 -14.65
N THR A 468 11.13 7.03 -14.35
CA THR A 468 9.68 6.78 -14.30
C THR A 468 8.92 7.70 -13.34
N CYS A 469 9.52 8.07 -12.20
CA CYS A 469 8.89 8.96 -11.19
C CYS A 469 9.71 10.23 -10.93
N MET A 470 10.67 10.58 -11.80
CA MET A 470 11.53 11.76 -11.64
C MET A 470 10.86 13.08 -12.08
N PHE A 471 9.57 13.23 -11.78
CA PHE A 471 8.80 14.43 -12.06
C PHE A 471 8.54 15.21 -10.77
N PRO A 472 8.53 16.56 -10.80
CA PRO A 472 8.19 17.37 -9.64
C PRO A 472 6.86 16.94 -9.00
N GLY A 473 6.87 16.77 -7.67
CA GLY A 473 5.68 16.38 -6.90
C GLY A 473 5.32 14.90 -6.93
N LEU A 474 5.97 14.07 -7.77
CA LEU A 474 5.86 12.62 -7.70
C LEU A 474 6.84 12.03 -6.69
N ILE A 475 6.41 10.95 -6.04
CA ILE A 475 7.22 10.15 -5.12
C ILE A 475 7.10 8.67 -5.47
N ASN A 476 8.04 7.88 -4.95
CA ASN A 476 8.18 6.45 -5.19
C ASN A 476 8.28 5.63 -3.89
N ASN A 477 7.67 6.14 -2.82
CA ASN A 477 7.66 5.52 -1.50
C ASN A 477 6.38 5.92 -0.75
N TYR A 478 6.00 5.08 0.20
CA TYR A 478 4.84 5.26 1.08
C TYR A 478 5.08 4.48 2.37
N TYR A 479 4.32 4.78 3.42
CA TYR A 479 4.40 4.00 4.65
C TYR A 479 3.78 2.61 4.47
N GLN A 480 4.39 1.61 5.11
CA GLN A 480 4.06 0.21 4.94
C GLN A 480 2.59 -0.13 5.24
N TYR A 481 1.99 0.40 6.30
CA TYR A 481 0.67 -0.05 6.73
C TYR A 481 -0.46 0.56 5.89
N ILE A 482 -0.93 -0.14 4.85
CA ILE A 482 -2.01 0.32 3.96
C ILE A 482 -3.36 0.14 4.66
N ILE A 483 -3.90 1.23 5.21
CA ILE A 483 -5.11 1.22 6.03
C ILE A 483 -6.37 1.10 5.18
N SER A 484 -6.46 1.82 4.06
CA SER A 484 -7.70 1.90 3.27
C SER A 484 -7.44 2.40 1.86
N PHE A 485 -8.42 2.21 0.97
CA PHE A 485 -8.47 2.82 -0.35
C PHE A 485 -9.63 3.82 -0.43
N ALA A 486 -9.61 4.67 -1.46
CA ALA A 486 -10.69 5.61 -1.75
C ALA A 486 -10.62 6.06 -3.21
N GLU A 487 -11.72 6.63 -3.70
CA GLU A 487 -11.74 7.38 -4.95
C GLU A 487 -12.22 8.81 -4.70
N ASP A 488 -11.82 9.75 -5.56
CA ASP A 488 -12.44 11.07 -5.61
C ASP A 488 -13.67 11.10 -6.52
N GLU A 489 -14.34 12.25 -6.58
CA GLU A 489 -15.56 12.43 -7.37
C GLU A 489 -15.35 12.21 -8.88
N ALA A 490 -14.10 12.34 -9.36
CA ALA A 490 -13.71 12.05 -10.75
C ALA A 490 -13.31 10.58 -10.98
N GLY A 491 -13.26 9.75 -9.94
CA GLY A 491 -12.87 8.34 -10.01
C GLY A 491 -11.36 8.11 -9.95
N GLU A 492 -10.57 9.13 -9.61
CA GLU A 492 -9.13 8.92 -9.39
C GLU A 492 -8.91 8.15 -8.10
N LEU A 493 -7.91 7.26 -8.10
CA LEU A 493 -7.67 6.31 -7.01
C LEU A 493 -6.65 6.85 -6.01
N TYR A 494 -7.00 6.67 -4.74
CA TYR A 494 -6.20 7.03 -3.58
C TYR A 494 -6.08 5.83 -2.63
N PHE A 495 -5.03 5.83 -1.83
CA PHE A 495 -4.94 4.96 -0.66
C PHE A 495 -4.36 5.71 0.54
N MET A 496 -4.69 5.20 1.71
CA MET A 496 -4.27 5.69 3.01
C MET A 496 -3.26 4.71 3.59
N SER A 497 -2.12 5.22 4.07
CA SER A 497 -1.19 4.41 4.83
C SER A 497 -0.60 5.15 6.01
N THR A 498 -0.05 4.40 6.99
CA THR A 498 0.56 4.97 8.19
C THR A 498 1.88 4.27 8.51
N GLY A 499 2.80 5.01 9.14
CA GLY A 499 4.01 4.44 9.72
C GLY A 499 3.78 3.73 11.06
N ILE A 500 2.70 4.08 11.77
CA ILE A 500 2.33 3.51 13.08
C ILE A 500 0.82 3.26 13.08
N PRO A 501 0.36 1.99 13.13
CA PRO A 501 -1.06 1.63 13.07
C PRO A 501 -1.74 1.77 14.44
N SER A 502 -1.72 2.98 14.98
CA SER A 502 -2.36 3.35 16.24
C SER A 502 -3.32 4.49 16.00
N ALA A 503 -4.53 4.42 16.60
CA ALA A 503 -5.56 5.44 16.47
C ALA A 503 -5.04 6.85 16.79
N THR A 504 -4.06 6.98 17.68
CA THR A 504 -3.58 8.28 18.17
C THR A 504 -2.34 8.81 17.45
N ALA A 505 -1.63 7.97 16.69
CA ALA A 505 -0.36 8.32 16.08
C ALA A 505 -0.57 9.15 14.79
N PRO A 506 -0.02 10.37 14.68
CA PRO A 506 -0.25 11.27 13.54
C PRO A 506 0.69 10.95 12.35
N HIS A 507 0.82 9.67 12.00
CA HIS A 507 1.72 9.17 10.94
C HIS A 507 0.97 8.79 9.65
N GLY A 508 -0.33 9.03 9.59
CA GLY A 508 -1.17 8.75 8.45
C GLY A 508 -0.97 9.72 7.30
N VAL A 509 -0.98 9.17 6.08
CA VAL A 509 -0.81 9.89 4.82
C VAL A 509 -1.81 9.34 3.79
N VAL A 510 -2.27 10.22 2.90
CA VAL A 510 -3.08 9.88 1.73
C VAL A 510 -2.27 10.09 0.46
N TYR A 511 -2.23 9.06 -0.38
CA TYR A 511 -1.50 9.03 -1.63
C TYR A 511 -2.48 8.87 -2.80
N LYS A 512 -2.33 9.69 -3.83
CA LYS A 512 -2.96 9.49 -5.14
C LYS A 512 -2.08 8.58 -5.99
N MET A 513 -2.65 7.57 -6.63
CA MET A 513 -1.93 6.73 -7.59
C MET A 513 -1.81 7.40 -8.96
N VAL A 514 -0.65 7.25 -9.59
CA VAL A 514 -0.33 7.85 -10.89
C VAL A 514 0.37 6.82 -11.77
N ASP A 515 -0.20 6.57 -12.94
CA ASP A 515 0.53 5.96 -14.07
C ASP A 515 1.23 7.06 -14.88
N THR A 516 2.57 7.02 -14.90
CA THR A 516 3.40 7.92 -15.70
C THR A 516 3.67 7.40 -17.11
N SER A 517 3.36 6.13 -17.42
CA SER A 517 3.54 5.62 -18.78
C SER A 517 2.48 6.17 -19.74
N ARG A 518 1.32 6.55 -19.21
CA ARG A 518 0.27 7.23 -19.98
C ARG A 518 -0.62 8.08 -19.11
N ARG A 519 -0.58 9.37 -19.40
CA ARG A 519 -1.46 10.38 -18.83
C ARG A 519 -2.53 10.78 -19.85
N ALA A 520 -3.69 11.18 -19.35
CA ALA A 520 -4.74 11.69 -20.22
C ALA A 520 -4.29 12.94 -20.99
N PRO A 521 -4.80 13.16 -22.22
CA PRO A 521 -4.53 14.38 -22.95
C PRO A 521 -4.84 15.65 -22.14
N PRO A 522 -4.06 16.73 -22.34
CA PRO A 522 -4.29 17.99 -21.65
C PRO A 522 -5.73 18.47 -21.81
N GLY A 523 -6.34 18.92 -20.70
CA GLY A 523 -7.70 19.44 -20.69
C GLY A 523 -8.82 18.38 -20.74
N LYS A 524 -8.53 17.11 -21.07
CA LYS A 524 -9.55 16.05 -21.17
C LYS A 524 -10.19 15.71 -19.82
N CYS A 525 -9.38 15.64 -18.77
CA CYS A 525 -9.82 15.33 -17.41
C CYS A 525 -10.01 16.58 -16.56
N ARG A 526 -10.13 17.75 -17.19
CA ARG A 526 -10.30 19.00 -16.46
C ARG A 526 -11.68 19.02 -15.81
N VAL A 527 -11.68 19.07 -14.50
CA VAL A 527 -12.87 19.29 -13.69
C VAL A 527 -13.01 20.79 -13.41
N GLU A 528 -14.23 21.31 -13.47
CA GLU A 528 -14.58 22.64 -12.98
C GLU A 528 -15.44 22.49 -11.71
N PRO A 529 -14.83 22.50 -10.50
CA PRO A 529 -15.58 22.32 -9.27
C PRO A 529 -16.55 23.47 -9.00
N LEU A 530 -17.72 23.13 -8.46
CA LEU A 530 -18.65 24.13 -7.92
C LEU A 530 -18.01 24.88 -6.74
N ALA A 531 -18.33 26.16 -6.63
CA ALA A 531 -17.80 27.01 -5.58
C ALA A 531 -18.18 26.51 -4.18
N VAL A 532 -17.19 26.48 -3.27
CA VAL A 532 -17.37 26.11 -1.87
C VAL A 532 -17.34 27.36 -0.99
N SER A 533 -18.42 27.60 -0.24
CA SER A 533 -18.43 28.62 0.81
C SER A 533 -17.59 28.15 1.99
N VAL A 534 -16.51 28.87 2.32
CA VAL A 534 -15.59 28.52 3.41
C VAL A 534 -15.69 29.54 4.53
N ARG A 535 -16.04 29.09 5.74
CA ARG A 535 -16.14 29.93 6.95
C ARG A 535 -14.99 29.73 7.92
N SER A 536 -14.29 28.60 7.84
CA SER A 536 -13.11 28.28 8.65
C SER A 536 -11.82 28.76 7.99
N LYS A 537 -10.74 28.86 8.77
CA LYS A 537 -9.40 29.07 8.22
C LYS A 537 -9.02 27.92 7.29
N ARG A 538 -8.32 28.23 6.20
CA ARG A 538 -7.70 27.26 5.29
C ARG A 538 -6.27 26.98 5.71
N ILE A 539 -5.90 25.72 5.75
CA ILE A 539 -4.55 25.25 6.04
C ILE A 539 -3.97 24.72 4.74
N GLN A 540 -2.92 25.37 4.26
CA GLN A 540 -2.25 24.95 3.03
C GLN A 540 -1.60 23.59 3.22
N PHE A 541 -1.82 22.69 2.26
CA PHE A 541 -1.14 21.41 2.25
C PHE A 541 0.32 21.57 1.79
N VAL A 542 1.23 20.90 2.49
CA VAL A 542 2.65 20.85 2.19
C VAL A 542 3.09 19.38 2.23
N PRO A 543 3.52 18.81 1.09
CA PRO A 543 4.09 17.47 1.03
C PRO A 543 5.32 17.36 1.93
N LYS A 544 5.48 16.22 2.61
CA LYS A 544 6.64 15.93 3.46
C LYS A 544 7.58 14.90 2.82
N GLU A 545 7.01 13.94 2.10
CA GLU A 545 7.77 12.88 1.45
C GLU A 545 8.45 13.41 0.19
N LYS A 546 9.58 12.79 -0.16
CA LYS A 546 10.38 13.16 -1.33
C LYS A 546 10.69 11.92 -2.17
N PHE A 547 10.91 12.13 -3.45
CA PHE A 547 11.40 11.10 -4.34
C PHE A 547 12.76 10.56 -3.85
N ILE A 548 12.90 9.23 -3.85
CA ILE A 548 14.13 8.54 -3.45
C ILE A 548 14.85 8.07 -4.71
N MET A 549 15.93 8.77 -5.07
CA MET A 549 16.87 8.32 -6.10
C MET A 549 17.69 7.13 -5.59
N LYS A 550 17.36 5.92 -6.04
CA LYS A 550 18.27 4.76 -5.90
C LYS A 550 19.37 4.90 -6.96
N THR A 551 20.56 5.37 -6.58
CA THR A 551 21.75 5.21 -7.44
C THR A 551 22.00 3.72 -7.66
N PRO A 552 22.23 3.26 -8.90
CA PRO A 552 22.63 1.87 -9.13
C PRO A 552 23.91 1.61 -8.35
N THR A 553 23.90 0.59 -7.49
CA THR A 553 25.12 0.09 -6.86
C THR A 553 26.08 -0.30 -7.98
N PRO A 554 27.34 0.17 -8.00
CA PRO A 554 28.31 -0.32 -8.96
C PRO A 554 28.37 -1.84 -8.83
N ARG A 555 28.21 -2.54 -9.96
CA ARG A 555 28.50 -3.99 -10.01
C ARG A 555 29.86 -4.21 -9.34
N PRO A 556 30.01 -5.18 -8.44
CA PRO A 556 31.33 -5.52 -7.92
C PRO A 556 32.22 -5.82 -9.12
N GLN A 557 33.21 -4.97 -9.39
CA GLN A 557 34.26 -5.32 -10.32
C GLN A 557 34.95 -6.54 -9.73
N LEU A 558 34.77 -7.69 -10.37
CA LEU A 558 35.65 -8.84 -10.16
C LEU A 558 37.07 -8.33 -10.39
N LYS A 559 37.82 -8.17 -9.30
CA LYS A 559 39.26 -7.95 -9.38
C LYS A 559 39.84 -9.16 -10.10
N ALA A 560 40.42 -8.92 -11.28
CA ALA A 560 41.26 -9.89 -11.94
C ALA A 560 42.39 -10.29 -10.98
N THR A 561 42.29 -11.50 -10.42
CA THR A 561 43.37 -12.13 -9.69
C THR A 561 44.47 -12.45 -10.68
N THR A 562 45.49 -11.60 -10.71
CA THR A 562 46.78 -11.92 -11.29
C THR A 562 47.52 -12.76 -10.27
N GLU A 563 47.50 -14.07 -10.46
CA GLU A 563 48.59 -14.96 -10.05
C GLU A 563 48.45 -16.30 -10.80
N SER A 564 49.38 -16.52 -11.71
CA SER A 564 49.68 -17.83 -12.31
C SER A 564 50.80 -18.45 -11.47
N PRO A 565 50.79 -19.79 -11.31
CA PRO A 565 51.97 -20.47 -11.84
C PRO A 565 51.70 -21.82 -12.53
N TRP A 566 52.22 -21.93 -13.76
CA TRP A 566 52.85 -23.11 -14.42
C TRP A 566 51.95 -24.34 -14.65
N GLY A 567 51.85 -24.98 -15.83
CA GLY A 567 52.51 -24.89 -17.12
C GLY A 567 52.09 -26.14 -17.93
N GLY A 568 52.08 -26.08 -19.27
CA GLY A 568 51.90 -27.25 -20.13
C GLY A 568 51.12 -26.98 -21.41
N ARG A 569 51.74 -27.29 -22.56
CA ARG A 569 51.34 -26.95 -23.94
C ARG A 569 50.35 -27.95 -24.58
N LEU A 570 49.81 -27.49 -25.72
CA LEU A 570 49.13 -28.20 -26.84
C LEU A 570 47.61 -28.33 -26.62
N GLY A 571 46.70 -27.96 -27.52
CA GLY A 571 46.78 -27.56 -28.92
C GLY A 571 45.52 -28.09 -29.62
N LEU A 572 44.88 -27.22 -30.42
CA LEU A 572 43.88 -27.50 -31.47
C LEU A 572 42.41 -27.80 -31.11
N GLU A 573 41.57 -26.97 -31.74
CA GLU A 573 40.31 -27.29 -32.45
C GLU A 573 39.06 -27.72 -31.67
N ALA A 574 38.06 -26.83 -31.69
CA ALA A 574 36.65 -27.22 -31.85
C ALA A 574 36.46 -27.68 -33.32
N PRO A 575 35.50 -28.56 -33.70
CA PRO A 575 34.08 -28.23 -33.53
C PRO A 575 33.07 -29.42 -33.47
N VAL A 576 31.79 -29.03 -33.41
CA VAL A 576 30.56 -29.72 -33.89
C VAL A 576 29.77 -30.62 -32.91
N THR A 577 28.55 -30.14 -32.69
CA THR A 577 27.27 -30.68 -32.20
C THR A 577 26.80 -32.01 -32.84
N PRO A 578 25.57 -32.54 -32.61
CA PRO A 578 24.62 -32.55 -31.47
C PRO A 578 24.04 -33.98 -31.19
N ALA A 579 23.04 -34.05 -30.30
CA ALA A 579 21.94 -35.04 -30.23
C ALA A 579 22.28 -36.44 -29.65
N VAL A 580 21.41 -37.19 -28.97
CA VAL A 580 20.02 -37.13 -28.46
C VAL A 580 19.87 -38.39 -27.57
N ASP A 581 19.07 -38.28 -26.49
CA ASP A 581 18.29 -39.28 -25.73
C ASP A 581 18.79 -40.73 -25.49
N TRP A 582 18.54 -41.26 -24.27
CA TRP A 582 17.47 -42.23 -23.97
C TRP A 582 17.54 -42.73 -22.51
N VAL A 583 16.48 -42.38 -21.78
CA VAL A 583 15.74 -43.09 -20.70
C VAL A 583 16.24 -44.50 -20.27
N SER A 584 16.36 -44.73 -18.95
CA SER A 584 15.53 -45.66 -18.13
C SER A 584 16.29 -46.46 -17.04
N GLN A 585 15.57 -46.67 -15.93
CA GLN A 585 15.62 -47.80 -14.95
C GLN A 585 16.33 -47.60 -13.59
N ASP A 586 15.52 -47.26 -12.58
CA ASP A 586 15.56 -47.78 -11.19
C ASP A 586 15.42 -49.34 -11.16
N PRO A 587 15.41 -50.10 -10.01
CA PRO A 587 15.47 -49.70 -8.58
C PRO A 587 16.27 -50.62 -7.58
N LEU A 588 16.40 -50.13 -6.33
CA LEU A 588 16.24 -50.83 -5.01
C LEU A 588 17.41 -51.61 -4.30
N PRO A 589 17.32 -51.85 -2.95
CA PRO A 589 18.39 -51.69 -1.94
C PRO A 589 18.75 -53.03 -1.22
N PRO A 590 19.35 -53.04 -0.01
CA PRO A 590 18.57 -52.99 1.26
C PRO A 590 19.28 -52.32 2.47
N GLY A 591 18.50 -51.97 3.51
CA GLY A 591 18.99 -51.48 4.80
C GLY A 591 19.08 -52.55 5.89
N ASN A 592 19.70 -52.23 7.05
CA ASN A 592 19.12 -52.45 8.38
C ASN A 592 19.99 -51.99 9.57
N ARG A 593 19.26 -51.52 10.60
CA ARG A 593 19.45 -51.68 12.07
C ARG A 593 20.21 -50.64 12.93
N SER A 594 19.38 -50.15 13.86
CA SER A 594 19.51 -49.38 15.10
C SER A 594 20.48 -49.88 16.20
N ARG A 595 21.02 -48.96 17.03
CA ARG A 595 20.73 -48.79 18.48
C ARG A 595 21.70 -47.79 19.17
N THR A 596 21.15 -46.97 20.07
CA THR A 596 21.75 -46.05 21.07
C THR A 596 22.07 -46.77 22.39
N PRO A 597 22.42 -46.12 23.53
CA PRO A 597 23.40 -45.03 23.83
C PRO A 597 24.23 -45.33 25.12
N THR A 598 25.25 -44.52 25.48
CA THR A 598 25.52 -44.11 26.90
C THR A 598 26.64 -43.05 27.05
N MET A 599 26.43 -42.09 27.97
CA MET A 599 27.36 -41.08 28.54
C MET A 599 28.19 -41.66 29.70
N PRO A 600 29.33 -41.04 30.17
CA PRO A 600 29.29 -40.01 31.23
C PRO A 600 30.43 -38.95 31.22
N ALA A 601 30.30 -37.90 32.06
CA ALA A 601 31.29 -36.85 32.42
C ALA A 601 31.83 -37.08 33.87
N PRO A 602 32.45 -36.13 34.64
CA PRO A 602 33.25 -34.90 34.38
C PRO A 602 34.49 -34.71 35.34
N ARG A 603 35.06 -33.47 35.42
CA ARG A 603 35.88 -32.77 36.48
C ARG A 603 37.36 -32.50 36.06
N GLY A 604 38.04 -31.36 36.31
CA GLY A 604 37.80 -30.07 36.97
C GLY A 604 39.15 -29.41 37.43
N ARG A 605 39.18 -28.07 37.59
CA ARG A 605 40.11 -27.18 38.37
C ARG A 605 41.26 -26.38 37.69
N ALA A 606 41.42 -25.14 38.19
CA ALA A 606 42.39 -24.05 37.90
C ALA A 606 43.24 -23.72 39.18
N PRO A 607 43.85 -22.52 39.42
CA PRO A 607 44.80 -21.63 38.70
C PRO A 607 46.01 -21.11 39.57
N LYS A 608 46.95 -20.27 39.04
CA LYS A 608 47.54 -18.98 39.61
C LYS A 608 48.99 -18.56 39.15
N PRO A 609 49.43 -17.26 39.32
CA PRO A 609 50.31 -16.47 38.41
C PRO A 609 51.58 -15.77 39.04
N ARG A 610 52.31 -14.87 38.30
CA ARG A 610 53.20 -13.73 38.78
C ARG A 610 53.76 -12.84 37.61
N LYS A 611 53.63 -11.49 37.60
CA LYS A 611 54.55 -10.32 37.97
C LYS A 611 55.97 -10.30 37.30
N GLY A 612 56.63 -9.22 36.80
CA GLY A 612 56.48 -7.74 36.68
C GLY A 612 57.82 -7.04 36.20
N GLY A 613 57.83 -5.70 35.91
CA GLY A 613 59.02 -4.78 35.79
C GLY A 613 59.23 -3.99 34.45
N GLU A 614 58.98 -2.66 34.33
CA GLU A 614 59.86 -1.41 34.40
C GLU A 614 61.00 -1.28 33.33
N ARG A 615 61.43 -0.15 32.70
CA ARG A 615 61.11 1.31 32.60
C ARG A 615 61.96 1.99 31.46
N ARG A 616 61.58 3.22 31.00
CA ARG A 616 62.26 4.27 30.16
C ARG A 616 62.40 4.01 28.63
N GLY A 617 62.18 4.91 27.66
CA GLY A 617 61.67 6.29 27.56
C GLY A 617 62.28 7.03 26.35
N GLN A 618 61.52 7.40 25.31
CA GLN A 618 61.73 8.58 24.41
C GLN A 618 60.62 8.73 23.35
N ARG A 619 60.17 9.98 23.11
CA ARG A 619 59.08 10.38 22.19
C ARG A 619 59.61 10.62 20.76
N ARG A 620 58.92 10.09 19.73
CA ARG A 620 58.42 10.88 18.56
C ARG A 620 57.59 10.06 17.56
N LYS A 621 56.55 10.73 17.05
CA LYS A 621 55.69 10.49 15.86
C LYS A 621 54.66 9.35 15.93
N LYS A 622 53.39 9.77 15.98
CA LYS A 622 52.16 8.97 15.88
C LYS A 622 52.06 8.28 14.51
N LYS A 623 52.00 6.95 14.51
CA LYS A 623 51.26 6.11 13.55
C LYS A 623 50.05 5.54 14.30
N PRO A 624 48.82 5.51 13.76
CA PRO A 624 47.77 4.69 14.35
C PRO A 624 48.05 3.24 13.99
N LEU A 625 48.49 2.46 14.98
CA LEU A 625 48.64 1.02 14.86
C LEU A 625 47.28 0.38 15.18
N SER A 626 46.72 -0.31 14.19
CA SER A 626 45.74 -1.37 14.37
C SER A 626 46.24 -2.37 15.43
N THR A 627 45.55 -2.47 16.55
CA THR A 627 45.63 -3.57 17.51
C THR A 627 44.22 -3.85 18.01
N ALA A 628 43.57 -4.89 17.49
CA ALA A 628 42.31 -5.37 18.03
C ALA A 628 42.57 -5.92 19.44
N LEU A 629 41.91 -5.34 20.45
CA LEU A 629 41.89 -5.88 21.80
C LEU A 629 41.32 -7.32 21.77
N PRO A 630 41.79 -8.24 22.64
CA PRO A 630 41.16 -9.54 22.76
C PRO A 630 39.69 -9.37 23.18
N LEU A 631 38.80 -10.02 22.42
CA LEU A 631 37.35 -10.03 22.67
C LEU A 631 37.06 -10.58 24.08
N GLN A 632 36.33 -9.81 24.89
CA GLN A 632 35.99 -10.17 26.27
C GLN A 632 34.61 -10.85 26.32
N ASN A 633 34.42 -11.74 27.30
CA ASN A 633 33.10 -12.31 27.56
C ASN A 633 32.08 -11.19 27.85
N GLY A 634 30.89 -11.32 27.27
CA GLY A 634 29.82 -10.33 27.33
C GLY A 634 29.94 -9.21 26.29
N ALA A 635 30.93 -9.26 25.39
CA ALA A 635 30.95 -8.37 24.22
C ALA A 635 29.77 -8.67 23.30
N VAL A 636 29.18 -7.62 22.73
CA VAL A 636 28.02 -7.72 21.84
C VAL A 636 28.34 -7.17 20.45
N ARG A 637 27.69 -7.72 19.42
CA ARG A 637 27.69 -7.18 18.06
C ARG A 637 26.30 -7.29 17.45
N LEU A 638 26.04 -6.45 16.45
CA LEU A 638 24.81 -6.50 15.66
C LEU A 638 25.10 -7.07 14.29
N MET A 639 24.26 -8.02 13.88
CA MET A 639 24.30 -8.60 12.55
C MET A 639 23.00 -8.26 11.81
N GLU A 640 23.13 -7.82 10.56
CA GLU A 640 22.00 -7.50 9.68
C GLU A 640 22.28 -8.16 8.32
N GLN A 641 21.28 -8.79 7.69
CA GLN A 641 21.44 -9.43 6.38
C GLN A 641 21.58 -8.43 5.23
N GLN A 642 21.22 -7.15 5.44
CA GLN A 642 21.34 -6.07 4.46
C GLN A 642 22.07 -4.90 5.12
N SER A 643 23.22 -4.49 4.62
CA SER A 643 24.13 -3.55 5.30
C SER A 643 23.56 -2.12 5.44
N HIS A 644 22.80 -1.85 6.50
CA HIS A 644 22.29 -0.52 6.84
C HIS A 644 22.59 -0.12 8.29
N GLY A 645 23.88 -0.02 8.60
CA GLY A 645 24.37 0.79 9.72
C GLY A 645 24.59 0.03 11.03
N ARG A 646 25.50 0.55 11.87
CA ARG A 646 25.95 -0.10 13.12
C ARG A 646 24.95 0.02 14.28
N SER A 647 23.71 0.45 14.03
CA SER A 647 22.75 0.86 15.05
C SER A 647 21.55 -0.05 15.21
N GLN A 648 21.39 -1.08 14.37
CA GLN A 648 20.32 -2.06 14.51
C GLN A 648 20.79 -3.43 14.02
N GLY A 649 20.13 -4.49 14.46
CA GLY A 649 20.43 -5.85 14.03
C GLY A 649 20.13 -6.91 15.10
N ARG A 650 20.33 -8.17 14.71
CA ARG A 650 20.28 -9.32 15.62
C ARG A 650 21.41 -9.20 16.62
N VAL A 651 21.11 -9.41 17.89
CA VAL A 651 22.10 -9.36 18.97
C VAL A 651 22.84 -10.68 19.02
N GLU A 652 24.16 -10.60 18.90
CA GLU A 652 25.05 -11.71 19.18
C GLU A 652 25.96 -11.34 20.35
N VAL A 653 26.17 -12.30 21.26
CA VAL A 653 26.99 -12.16 22.46
C VAL A 653 28.18 -13.11 22.40
N TYR A 654 29.34 -12.64 22.85
CA TYR A 654 30.57 -13.43 22.90
C TYR A 654 30.76 -14.03 24.29
N ILE A 655 30.81 -15.36 24.40
CA ILE A 655 31.00 -16.06 25.67
C ILE A 655 31.94 -17.25 25.46
N ASN A 656 32.98 -17.34 26.29
CA ASN A 656 33.91 -18.49 26.36
C ASN A 656 34.57 -18.87 25.02
N GLY A 657 34.85 -17.90 24.15
CA GLY A 657 35.57 -18.14 22.90
C GLY A 657 34.69 -18.14 21.65
N GLU A 658 33.37 -18.20 21.80
CA GLU A 658 32.41 -18.30 20.70
C GLU A 658 31.39 -17.15 20.69
N TRP A 659 30.89 -16.83 19.49
CA TRP A 659 29.73 -15.95 19.31
C TRP A 659 28.47 -16.80 19.25
N GLY A 660 27.39 -16.29 19.82
CA GLY A 660 26.08 -16.90 19.69
C GLY A 660 24.95 -15.91 19.89
N THR A 661 23.74 -16.35 19.61
CA THR A 661 22.55 -15.50 19.64
C THR A 661 21.92 -15.47 21.04
N VAL A 662 20.96 -14.56 21.21
CA VAL A 662 20.23 -14.36 22.46
C VAL A 662 18.76 -14.65 22.15
N CYS A 663 18.08 -15.46 22.96
CA CYS A 663 16.64 -15.69 22.81
C CYS A 663 15.84 -14.46 23.27
N ASP A 664 14.68 -14.25 22.67
CA ASP A 664 13.78 -13.13 22.94
C ASP A 664 12.83 -13.35 24.15
N ASP A 665 12.89 -14.52 24.79
CA ASP A 665 12.25 -14.81 26.06
C ASP A 665 12.85 -13.95 27.19
N GLY A 666 11.98 -13.25 27.92
CA GLY A 666 12.38 -12.19 28.87
C GLY A 666 12.94 -10.90 28.22
N TRP A 667 13.21 -10.90 26.91
CA TRP A 667 13.84 -9.77 26.21
C TRP A 667 12.95 -8.52 26.23
N SER A 668 13.54 -7.38 26.58
CA SER A 668 12.81 -6.15 26.88
C SER A 668 13.63 -4.90 26.56
N SER A 669 12.99 -3.72 26.54
CA SER A 669 13.67 -2.44 26.30
C SER A 669 14.84 -2.16 27.25
N PRO A 670 14.79 -2.50 28.55
CA PRO A 670 15.96 -2.45 29.43
C PRO A 670 17.14 -3.31 28.96
N ALA A 671 16.90 -4.54 28.50
CA ALA A 671 17.97 -5.40 27.97
C ALA A 671 18.56 -4.82 26.67
N ALA A 672 17.71 -4.30 25.79
CA ALA A 672 18.15 -3.59 24.60
C ALA A 672 18.96 -2.32 24.92
N ALA A 673 18.63 -1.59 25.99
CA ALA A 673 19.39 -0.44 26.46
C ALA A 673 20.82 -0.81 26.87
N VAL A 674 21.01 -1.96 27.51
CA VAL A 674 22.35 -2.50 27.83
C VAL A 674 23.15 -2.70 26.55
N VAL A 675 22.59 -3.38 25.56
CA VAL A 675 23.25 -3.63 24.26
C VAL A 675 23.59 -2.32 23.54
N CYS A 676 22.64 -1.39 23.43
CA CYS A 676 22.86 -0.10 22.77
C CYS A 676 23.98 0.70 23.45
N ARG A 677 24.01 0.72 24.79
CA ARG A 677 25.08 1.38 25.56
C ARG A 677 26.43 0.70 25.34
N GLN A 678 26.50 -0.64 25.32
CA GLN A 678 27.72 -1.38 25.03
C GLN A 678 28.30 -1.05 23.64
N LEU A 679 27.42 -0.78 22.67
CA LEU A 679 27.78 -0.39 21.31
C LEU A 679 28.06 1.11 21.14
N GLY A 680 27.94 1.89 22.22
CA GLY A 680 28.21 3.33 22.24
C GLY A 680 27.06 4.21 21.75
N PHE A 681 25.82 3.70 21.80
CA PHE A 681 24.61 4.47 21.55
C PHE A 681 24.00 4.95 22.89
N PRO A 682 23.68 6.25 23.02
CA PRO A 682 23.09 6.79 24.25
C PRO A 682 21.61 6.42 24.43
N TYR A 683 20.90 6.05 23.35
CA TYR A 683 19.46 5.78 23.40
C TYR A 683 19.12 4.43 22.74
N VAL A 684 18.16 3.71 23.33
CA VAL A 684 17.49 2.56 22.72
C VAL A 684 16.22 3.05 22.06
N VAL A 685 15.95 2.61 20.83
CA VAL A 685 14.68 2.88 20.14
C VAL A 685 13.69 1.77 20.48
N ARG A 686 14.12 0.50 20.36
CA ARG A 686 13.33 -0.65 20.81
C ARG A 686 14.14 -1.93 20.91
N ALA A 687 13.62 -2.85 21.72
CA ALA A 687 13.96 -4.26 21.67
C ALA A 687 13.17 -4.94 20.55
N SER A 688 13.83 -5.81 19.81
CA SER A 688 13.23 -6.60 18.73
C SER A 688 13.23 -8.08 19.11
N LYS A 689 12.21 -8.78 18.62
CA LYS A 689 11.86 -10.17 18.94
C LYS A 689 11.60 -10.94 17.65
N LYS A 690 11.49 -12.25 17.73
CA LYS A 690 11.10 -13.16 16.64
C LYS A 690 12.00 -13.07 15.40
N ALA A 691 13.32 -13.03 15.62
CA ALA A 691 14.35 -13.02 14.58
C ALA A 691 14.15 -11.93 13.51
N GLU A 692 13.65 -10.76 13.89
CA GLU A 692 13.31 -9.67 12.96
C GLU A 692 14.48 -9.25 12.04
N PHE A 693 15.71 -9.31 12.55
CA PHE A 693 16.93 -8.98 11.80
C PHE A 693 17.59 -10.21 11.15
N GLY A 694 16.81 -11.28 10.99
CA GLY A 694 17.21 -12.58 10.47
C GLY A 694 17.69 -13.51 11.58
N GLU A 695 17.58 -14.81 11.30
CA GLU A 695 18.02 -15.90 12.17
C GLU A 695 19.54 -16.07 12.16
N GLY A 696 20.09 -16.48 13.31
CA GLY A 696 21.47 -16.90 13.46
C GLY A 696 21.66 -18.42 13.34
N ALA A 697 20.98 -19.07 12.37
CA ALA A 697 20.93 -20.53 12.22
C ALA A 697 22.28 -21.26 12.14
N SER A 698 23.39 -20.54 11.91
CA SER A 698 24.76 -21.09 11.90
C SER A 698 25.50 -20.92 13.24
N LEU A 699 24.87 -20.33 14.24
CA LEU A 699 25.39 -20.08 15.58
C LEU A 699 24.60 -20.86 16.62
N ARG A 700 25.07 -20.88 17.87
CA ARG A 700 24.31 -21.43 19.00
C ARG A 700 23.55 -20.30 19.70
N ILE A 701 22.38 -20.58 20.26
CA ILE A 701 21.72 -19.69 21.21
C ILE A 701 22.47 -19.82 22.55
N LEU A 702 23.02 -18.73 23.04
CA LEU A 702 23.90 -18.73 24.22
C LEU A 702 23.24 -18.15 25.46
N LEU A 703 22.24 -17.27 25.31
CA LEU A 703 21.50 -16.68 26.43
C LEU A 703 20.00 -16.80 26.19
N ASP A 704 19.28 -17.03 27.29
CA ASP A 704 17.83 -17.17 27.35
C ASP A 704 17.31 -16.57 28.67
N ASP A 705 16.02 -16.26 28.74
CA ASP A 705 15.35 -15.60 29.87
C ASP A 705 16.03 -14.29 30.32
N VAL A 706 16.55 -13.50 29.38
CA VAL A 706 17.40 -12.34 29.69
C VAL A 706 16.57 -11.16 30.20
N GLN A 707 16.65 -10.89 31.49
CA GLN A 707 15.96 -9.82 32.19
C GLN A 707 16.95 -8.82 32.82
N CYS A 708 16.97 -7.61 32.29
CA CYS A 708 17.85 -6.54 32.72
C CYS A 708 17.06 -5.40 33.40
N SER A 709 17.70 -4.70 34.33
CA SER A 709 17.24 -3.41 34.87
C SER A 709 17.56 -2.22 33.94
N GLY A 710 18.47 -2.43 32.97
CA GLY A 710 18.91 -1.43 32.01
C GLY A 710 20.20 -0.71 32.41
N GLN A 711 20.78 -1.00 33.59
CA GLN A 711 22.00 -0.36 34.11
C GLN A 711 23.24 -1.27 34.07
N GLU A 712 23.07 -2.53 33.70
CA GLU A 712 24.11 -3.55 33.61
C GLU A 712 25.20 -3.18 32.58
N LYS A 713 26.45 -3.57 32.81
CA LYS A 713 27.52 -3.27 31.84
C LYS A 713 27.51 -4.21 30.65
N THR A 714 27.04 -5.44 30.85
CA THR A 714 26.93 -6.46 29.80
C THR A 714 25.69 -7.32 30.04
N LEU A 715 25.21 -8.01 29.01
CA LEU A 715 24.08 -8.95 29.15
C LEU A 715 24.35 -10.09 30.16
N LEU A 716 25.63 -10.43 30.41
CA LEU A 716 26.02 -11.44 31.41
C LEU A 716 25.82 -10.99 32.87
N GLU A 717 25.54 -9.71 33.10
CA GLU A 717 25.24 -9.18 34.43
C GLU A 717 23.72 -9.11 34.68
N CYS A 718 22.89 -9.37 33.66
CA CYS A 718 21.44 -9.46 33.78
C CYS A 718 21.03 -10.80 34.40
N ALA A 719 19.79 -10.91 34.90
CA ALA A 719 19.24 -12.23 35.21
C ALA A 719 19.01 -12.97 33.89
N HIS A 720 19.48 -14.21 33.78
CA HIS A 720 19.35 -15.05 32.59
C HIS A 720 19.50 -16.53 32.97
N ALA A 721 19.06 -17.44 32.11
CA ALA A 721 19.29 -18.87 32.28
C ALA A 721 20.80 -19.22 32.16
N ASP A 722 21.20 -20.41 32.61
CA ASP A 722 22.60 -20.86 32.45
C ASP A 722 23.02 -20.83 30.97
N VAL A 723 24.23 -20.33 30.68
CA VAL A 723 24.72 -20.13 29.30
C VAL A 723 24.57 -21.40 28.46
N GLY A 724 23.89 -21.29 27.32
CA GLY A 724 23.61 -22.39 26.40
C GLY A 724 22.47 -23.32 26.81
N THR A 725 21.76 -23.01 27.90
CA THR A 725 20.49 -23.66 28.28
C THR A 725 19.35 -22.79 27.77
N HIS A 726 18.55 -23.32 26.85
CA HIS A 726 17.39 -22.63 26.28
C HIS A 726 16.37 -23.65 25.77
N ASN A 727 15.11 -23.23 25.65
CA ASN A 727 14.07 -23.98 24.91
C ASN A 727 13.72 -23.33 23.56
N CYS A 728 14.40 -22.24 23.22
CA CYS A 728 14.13 -21.46 22.00
C CYS A 728 14.69 -22.08 20.71
N SER A 729 14.08 -21.70 19.60
CA SER A 729 14.59 -21.86 18.23
C SER A 729 15.20 -20.55 17.71
N HIS A 730 15.90 -20.57 16.56
CA HIS A 730 16.46 -19.33 16.00
C HIS A 730 15.40 -18.35 15.49
N GLU A 731 14.15 -18.79 15.31
CA GLU A 731 13.01 -17.90 15.06
C GLU A 731 12.77 -16.93 16.22
N GLU A 732 13.34 -17.19 17.39
CA GLU A 732 13.22 -16.38 18.62
C GLU A 732 14.50 -15.57 18.89
N ASP A 733 15.39 -15.42 17.91
CA ASP A 733 16.60 -14.61 18.09
C ASP A 733 16.26 -13.13 18.33
N ALA A 734 16.80 -12.57 19.41
CA ALA A 734 16.58 -11.21 19.86
C ALA A 734 17.37 -10.18 19.03
N GLY A 735 16.78 -9.00 18.86
CA GLY A 735 17.35 -7.87 18.14
C GLY A 735 17.27 -6.56 18.91
N VAL A 736 17.94 -5.52 18.41
CA VAL A 736 17.80 -4.14 18.93
C VAL A 736 17.83 -3.10 17.83
N VAL A 737 17.23 -1.95 18.12
CA VAL A 737 17.42 -0.70 17.38
C VAL A 737 17.91 0.37 18.36
N CYS A 738 19.01 1.02 18.03
CA CYS A 738 19.69 2.02 18.83
C CYS A 738 19.72 3.39 18.12
N SER A 739 19.79 4.47 18.89
CA SER A 739 19.84 5.84 18.36
C SER A 739 20.90 6.69 19.05
N ARG A 740 21.41 7.69 18.31
CA ARG A 740 22.24 8.77 18.85
C ARG A 740 21.44 10.04 19.18
N LYS A 741 20.18 10.11 18.74
CA LYS A 741 19.26 11.21 19.02
C LYS A 741 18.25 10.75 20.06
N GLU A 742 17.96 11.63 21.01
CA GLU A 742 16.92 11.42 22.00
C GLU A 742 15.59 11.23 21.26
N VAL A 743 14.95 10.09 21.48
CA VAL A 743 13.60 9.82 21.00
C VAL A 743 12.69 10.35 22.09
N ALA A 744 12.00 11.47 21.83
CA ALA A 744 11.06 12.03 22.78
C ALA A 744 9.78 11.18 22.77
N ASP A 745 9.43 10.65 23.94
CA ASP A 745 8.19 9.91 24.22
C ASP A 745 6.92 10.75 23.98
#